data_AF-A0A6C0GHB6-F1
#
_entry.id   AF-A0A6C0GHB6-F1
#
_cell.length_a   1.000
_cell.length_b   1.000
_cell.length_c   1.000
_cell.angle_alpha   90.00
_cell.angle_beta   90.00
_cell.angle_gamma   90.00
#
_symmetry.space_group_name_H-M   'P 1'
#
loop_
_entity.id
_entity.type
_entity.pdbx_description
1 polymer ?
#
loop_
_entity_poly.entity_id
_entity_poly.type
_entity_poly.pdbx_seq_one_letter_code
_entity_poly.pdbx_strand_id
1 'polypeptide(L)'
;MNIKPVLLLFLFFILLFILFLFSCSKKEKAYKFTPKPDNTIVFIGNTFALDLGEHTYLETLLYKSFPKHNLRIRNLAWSGDEVNLQPRPVNFGTMDEHLHQQQADVIFACFGLNEAFKGPDSVHVFRERLKVFLSHLQNQTYNRVSTPQIVLISPIAHETLGGQLPDPGQHNESLKLYTQAMQEVGKELTIPFINLYEPTTQLMKGSDSLTINGIHLTGKGYKVVSELMAKALDFPVSSWPEDRHSNQLKKVIATKNQHFFYKFKASNGEYIYGRRREWAGGQALPDEFRKIDQMVLRLDSIIWEGSRDATELNMDKLQSIISSNPEQASQPVKSSSSMLQPDKSQFILQEGYQIELFASEVDLPIPNPVAFTFDSQGKMWVATMPSYPHYSPGNPPNDKLIILEDTNGDGKADKHTVFADSLYLPLGFELGDGGVYVTQAPNFVFLKDTNGDGKADLKKTLLKGFGTEDSHHAISAYTWGPDGALYMHEGTFLHSQIETPYGPKRGANGITWRYEPRTMKLDPYISFPYANPWGQVFTRNGTHLIADVSTGMNYFAPPMTVAINYPIKHKQMKDFLTISKRPKTCGVEIVSSRHFPESAQGNVLFNTFIGFQGIKQHKVSEEGSGIVAHEVEPLLQSKDPNFRPVDLKFGPDGALYLLDWYDAVIQHGEQNFRDPQRDHTRGRIWRITYKDKPVLKPVDLTRLSVEKLLDELKVYEDRARYRTRIRLRDFPAEKVIPVLREWVAALDSAHTDHEYHKLEALWVFQQFNEVEESLLENLLDSKDHHIRAAATRVLFYWNDRIKNAEEKLITMSRDKAPRVRLEAIAALSHFSSEASVNALLKTTEIPTDEYIDYALEESFKHLKPVWIEMFKKDKQFLSEEPTKAERLLKPLASQKALNAEEYFVKDDPLWHAFSYRALSEDEYEQLRESPAVQEFRERYQKLSQVNEAPVDKTASGAKNNEIIIHLTALPGKMLFDTTLITIPAGKSVSLIFQNRGQMAHNVVIVKPGSAEKVGKAADAMAGLKDGYERNFVPDLPEVLVATPLINAGKTFQLDFKAPEKPGAYPFICSFPGHWKMMKGVLKVE
;
A
#
# COMPACT_ATOMS: atom_id res chain seq x y z
N MET A 1 44.87 53.21 52.40
CA MET A 1 44.97 51.83 51.85
C MET A 1 43.63 51.48 51.20
N ASN A 2 43.63 51.31 49.88
CA ASN A 2 42.40 51.19 49.08
C ASN A 2 41.99 49.71 48.99
N ILE A 3 40.97 49.31 49.76
CA ILE A 3 40.53 47.90 49.93
C ILE A 3 39.66 47.41 48.74
N LYS A 4 39.31 48.30 47.79
CA LYS A 4 38.38 48.01 46.69
C LYS A 4 38.80 46.93 45.68
N PRO A 5 40.07 46.79 45.24
CA PRO A 5 40.41 45.79 44.22
C PRO A 5 40.47 44.37 44.78
N VAL A 6 40.85 44.20 46.05
CA VAL A 6 40.89 42.89 46.72
C VAL A 6 39.47 42.38 47.01
N LEU A 7 38.56 43.28 47.42
CA LEU A 7 37.16 42.93 47.66
C LEU A 7 36.42 42.54 46.35
N LEU A 8 36.72 43.22 45.24
CA LEU A 8 36.16 42.85 43.92
C LEU A 8 36.68 41.50 43.43
N LEU A 9 37.96 41.20 43.61
CA LEU A 9 38.53 39.91 43.23
C LEU A 9 37.93 38.77 44.07
N PHE A 10 37.74 39.01 45.38
CA PHE A 10 37.13 38.06 46.29
C PHE A 10 35.65 37.82 45.98
N LEU A 11 34.89 38.88 45.66
CA LEU A 11 33.51 38.77 45.20
C LEU A 11 33.39 38.07 43.84
N PHE A 12 34.34 38.28 42.92
CA PHE A 12 34.38 37.59 41.63
C PHE A 12 34.68 36.10 41.80
N PHE A 13 35.60 35.72 42.69
CA PHE A 13 35.87 34.33 43.03
C PHE A 13 34.71 33.67 43.78
N ILE A 14 34.02 34.39 44.68
CA ILE A 14 32.79 33.90 45.32
C ILE A 14 31.68 33.70 44.28
N LEU A 15 31.51 34.63 43.33
CA LEU A 15 30.51 34.50 42.27
C LEU A 15 30.82 33.33 41.34
N LEU A 16 32.09 33.12 40.97
CA LEU A 16 32.55 31.95 40.21
C LEU A 16 32.39 30.65 40.99
N PHE A 17 32.65 30.63 42.29
CA PHE A 17 32.48 29.47 43.16
C PHE A 17 31.00 29.15 43.39
N ILE A 18 30.14 30.17 43.51
CA ILE A 18 28.68 30.03 43.56
C ILE A 18 28.14 29.56 42.20
N LEU A 19 28.63 30.07 41.08
CA LEU A 19 28.29 29.58 39.73
C LEU A 19 28.79 28.13 39.51
N PHE A 20 29.92 27.73 40.09
CA PHE A 20 30.39 26.35 40.08
C PHE A 20 29.55 25.42 40.98
N LEU A 21 29.08 25.92 42.13
CA LEU A 21 28.17 25.21 43.05
C LEU A 21 26.73 25.11 42.50
N PHE A 22 26.27 26.09 41.71
CA PHE A 22 25.01 26.03 40.96
C PHE A 22 25.15 25.33 39.60
N SER A 23 26.38 25.10 39.12
CA SER A 23 26.70 24.19 38.00
C SER A 23 26.79 22.72 38.43
N CYS A 24 26.45 22.40 39.68
CA CYS A 24 26.00 21.05 40.00
C CYS A 24 24.72 20.79 39.20
N SER A 25 24.87 20.20 38.01
CA SER A 25 23.80 19.43 37.38
C SER A 25 23.15 18.62 38.50
N LYS A 26 21.85 18.81 38.78
CA LYS A 26 21.11 17.84 39.59
C LYS A 26 21.45 16.49 38.97
N LYS A 27 22.26 15.66 39.64
CA LYS A 27 22.45 14.28 39.22
C LYS A 27 21.03 13.72 39.25
N GLU A 28 20.43 13.51 38.10
CA GLU A 28 19.19 12.74 38.03
C GLU A 28 19.48 11.44 38.76
N LYS A 29 18.72 11.20 39.83
CA LYS A 29 18.88 9.99 40.62
C LYS A 29 18.43 8.86 39.69
N ALA A 30 19.36 7.98 39.31
CA ALA A 30 19.02 6.81 38.50
C ALA A 30 17.88 6.05 39.19
N TYR A 31 16.85 5.70 38.40
CA TYR A 31 15.74 4.92 38.91
C TYR A 31 16.22 3.48 39.06
N LYS A 32 16.25 2.97 40.28
CA LYS A 32 16.70 1.60 40.53
C LYS A 32 15.69 0.59 40.00
N PHE A 33 15.93 0.05 38.81
CA PHE A 33 15.08 -0.98 38.23
C PHE A 33 15.36 -2.35 38.87
N THR A 34 14.34 -2.94 39.50
CA THR A 34 14.45 -4.23 40.18
C THR A 34 13.33 -5.17 39.71
N PRO A 35 13.48 -5.80 38.53
CA PRO A 35 12.50 -6.77 38.07
C PRO A 35 12.50 -7.99 39.01
N LYS A 36 11.35 -8.63 39.19
CA LYS A 36 11.25 -9.89 39.95
C LYS A 36 11.62 -11.07 39.05
N PRO A 37 12.03 -12.22 39.63
CA PRO A 37 12.15 -13.45 38.88
C PRO A 37 10.88 -13.77 38.09
N ASP A 38 11.06 -14.30 36.88
CA ASP A 38 10.05 -14.75 35.91
C ASP A 38 9.12 -13.63 35.37
N ASN A 39 9.45 -12.36 35.63
CA ASN A 39 8.70 -11.22 35.09
C ASN A 39 8.71 -11.17 33.56
N THR A 40 7.57 -10.79 32.98
CA THR A 40 7.46 -10.40 31.57
C THR A 40 7.59 -8.88 31.41
N ILE A 41 8.58 -8.46 30.63
CA ILE A 41 8.79 -7.08 30.20
C ILE A 41 8.24 -6.93 28.77
N VAL A 42 7.42 -5.91 28.56
CA VAL A 42 6.80 -5.61 27.26
C VAL A 42 7.15 -4.21 26.80
N PHE A 43 7.64 -4.08 25.56
CA PHE A 43 7.80 -2.80 24.88
C PHE A 43 6.54 -2.45 24.10
N ILE A 44 6.06 -1.22 24.26
CA ILE A 44 4.98 -0.62 23.47
C ILE A 44 5.42 0.75 22.96
N GLY A 45 4.81 1.20 21.87
CA GLY A 45 5.10 2.48 21.28
C GLY A 45 5.39 2.39 19.80
N ASN A 46 6.15 3.36 19.33
CA ASN A 46 6.33 3.66 17.93
C ASN A 46 7.58 2.96 17.32
N THR A 47 8.09 3.40 16.16
CA THR A 47 9.21 2.70 15.46
C THR A 47 10.46 2.57 16.33
N PHE A 48 10.75 3.55 17.19
CA PHE A 48 11.87 3.45 18.12
C PHE A 48 11.75 2.22 19.03
N ALA A 49 10.56 1.98 19.59
CA ALA A 49 10.32 0.81 20.42
C ALA A 49 10.35 -0.48 19.60
N LEU A 50 9.79 -0.48 18.39
CA LEU A 50 9.79 -1.64 17.48
C LEU A 50 11.22 -2.13 17.21
N ASP A 51 12.12 -1.21 16.90
CA ASP A 51 13.50 -1.50 16.52
C ASP A 51 14.40 -1.91 17.69
N LEU A 52 14.03 -1.61 18.94
CA LEU A 52 14.69 -2.21 20.11
C LEU A 52 14.66 -3.75 20.04
N GLY A 53 13.60 -4.32 19.43
CA GLY A 53 13.47 -5.76 19.19
C GLY A 53 14.39 -6.30 18.08
N GLU A 54 14.83 -5.46 17.14
CA GLU A 54 15.74 -5.87 16.05
C GLU A 54 17.21 -5.66 16.41
N HIS A 55 17.55 -4.54 17.04
CA HIS A 55 18.94 -4.23 17.41
C HIS A 55 19.35 -4.81 18.76
N THR A 56 18.40 -5.21 19.62
CA THR A 56 18.52 -6.10 20.79
C THR A 56 19.60 -5.78 21.85
N TYR A 57 20.24 -4.61 21.79
CA TYR A 57 21.26 -4.17 22.76
C TYR A 57 20.68 -4.06 24.18
N LEU A 58 19.58 -3.32 24.35
CA LEU A 58 18.92 -3.16 25.64
C LEU A 58 18.43 -4.50 26.22
N GLU A 59 17.83 -5.33 25.39
CA GLU A 59 17.35 -6.65 25.79
C GLU A 59 18.50 -7.54 26.28
N THR A 60 19.62 -7.52 25.58
CA THR A 60 20.84 -8.23 26.00
C THR A 60 21.39 -7.69 27.33
N LEU A 61 21.39 -6.36 27.53
CA LEU A 61 21.82 -5.74 28.79
C LEU A 61 20.91 -6.12 29.96
N LEU A 62 19.60 -6.24 29.75
CA LEU A 62 18.65 -6.76 30.75
C LEU A 62 19.03 -8.19 31.19
N TYR A 63 19.27 -9.08 30.22
CA TYR A 63 19.65 -10.46 30.52
C TYR A 63 21.00 -10.57 31.26
N LYS A 64 22.00 -9.77 30.88
CA LYS A 64 23.30 -9.73 31.59
C LYS A 64 23.20 -9.09 32.97
N SER A 65 22.29 -8.13 33.15
CA SER A 65 22.08 -7.44 34.43
C SER A 65 21.30 -8.28 35.45
N PHE A 66 20.40 -9.14 34.97
CA PHE A 66 19.52 -9.96 35.82
C PHE A 66 19.61 -11.46 35.44
N PRO A 67 20.80 -12.06 35.45
CA PRO A 67 21.05 -13.37 34.83
C PRO A 67 20.27 -14.52 35.49
N LYS A 68 19.86 -14.36 36.76
CA LYS A 68 19.11 -15.37 37.53
C LYS A 68 17.59 -15.20 37.50
N HIS A 69 17.07 -14.23 36.74
CA HIS A 69 15.66 -13.81 36.84
C HIS A 69 14.75 -14.39 35.75
N ASN A 70 15.27 -15.15 34.78
CA ASN A 70 14.47 -15.78 33.71
C ASN A 70 13.47 -14.83 33.04
N LEU A 71 13.91 -13.60 32.77
CA LEU A 71 13.02 -12.57 32.25
C LEU A 71 12.45 -13.00 30.89
N ARG A 72 11.17 -12.73 30.67
CA ARG A 72 10.53 -12.87 29.36
C ARG A 72 10.41 -11.48 28.76
N ILE A 73 10.92 -11.29 27.55
CA ILE A 73 10.89 -9.97 26.91
C ILE A 73 10.14 -10.08 25.58
N ARG A 74 9.15 -9.21 25.40
CA ARG A 74 8.25 -9.17 24.24
C ARG A 74 8.13 -7.75 23.71
N ASN A 75 8.00 -7.61 22.40
CA ASN A 75 7.86 -6.32 21.75
C ASN A 75 6.53 -6.26 21.01
N LEU A 76 5.62 -5.41 21.49
CA LEU A 76 4.29 -5.19 20.90
C LEU A 76 4.19 -3.81 20.23
N ALA A 77 5.32 -3.11 20.03
CA ALA A 77 5.35 -1.83 19.37
C ALA A 77 4.93 -1.92 17.89
N TRP A 78 4.43 -0.82 17.35
CA TRP A 78 3.99 -0.70 15.97
C TRP A 78 4.44 0.65 15.41
N SER A 79 5.04 0.63 14.22
CA SER A 79 5.54 1.84 13.55
C SER A 79 4.45 2.91 13.45
N GLY A 80 4.78 4.17 13.73
CA GLY A 80 3.84 5.28 13.62
C GLY A 80 2.79 5.34 14.73
N ASP A 81 2.86 4.50 15.76
CA ASP A 81 1.90 4.59 16.87
C ASP A 81 1.99 5.94 17.58
N GLU A 82 0.81 6.47 17.87
CA GLU A 82 0.59 7.60 18.77
C GLU A 82 -0.28 7.11 19.94
N VAL A 83 -0.28 7.84 21.05
CA VAL A 83 -1.10 7.49 22.23
C VAL A 83 -2.58 7.28 21.88
N ASN A 84 -3.11 8.03 20.91
CA ASN A 84 -4.53 8.03 20.58
C ASN A 84 -4.85 7.64 19.11
N LEU A 85 -3.86 7.22 18.33
CA LEU A 85 -4.04 6.81 16.94
C LEU A 85 -3.19 5.57 16.68
N GLN A 86 -3.86 4.42 16.66
CA GLN A 86 -3.25 3.09 16.51
C GLN A 86 -4.14 2.26 15.59
N PRO A 87 -4.24 2.61 14.28
CA PRO A 87 -4.98 1.80 13.33
C PRO A 87 -4.39 0.38 13.31
N ARG A 88 -5.27 -0.61 13.30
CA ARG A 88 -4.96 -2.03 13.30
C ARG A 88 -5.83 -2.75 12.29
N PRO A 89 -5.38 -3.92 11.80
CA PRO A 89 -6.26 -4.81 11.06
C PRO A 89 -7.53 -5.12 11.85
N VAL A 90 -8.62 -5.36 11.14
CA VAL A 90 -9.87 -5.85 11.72
C VAL A 90 -9.58 -7.13 12.52
N ASN A 91 -10.17 -7.24 13.72
CA ASN A 91 -10.01 -8.37 14.65
C ASN A 91 -8.58 -8.68 15.12
N PHE A 92 -7.61 -7.78 14.93
CA PHE A 92 -6.24 -7.98 15.43
C PHE A 92 -6.18 -8.19 16.95
N GLY A 93 -7.06 -7.49 17.67
CA GLY A 93 -7.05 -7.39 19.12
C GLY A 93 -6.61 -6.00 19.58
N THR A 94 -6.97 -5.66 20.80
CA THR A 94 -6.56 -4.44 21.47
C THR A 94 -5.18 -4.61 22.10
N MET A 95 -4.50 -3.50 22.37
CA MET A 95 -3.22 -3.54 23.09
C MET A 95 -3.36 -4.23 24.46
N ASP A 96 -4.46 -4.00 25.18
CA ASP A 96 -4.72 -4.63 26.49
C ASP A 96 -4.83 -6.15 26.39
N GLU A 97 -5.51 -6.66 25.35
CA GLU A 97 -5.61 -8.10 25.12
C GLU A 97 -4.24 -8.73 24.89
N HIS A 98 -3.38 -8.08 24.09
CA HIS A 98 -2.02 -8.57 23.87
C HIS A 98 -1.15 -8.47 25.13
N LEU A 99 -1.26 -7.39 25.90
CA LEU A 99 -0.56 -7.26 27.19
C LEU A 99 -0.97 -8.35 28.18
N HIS A 100 -2.27 -8.69 28.22
CA HIS A 100 -2.79 -9.81 29.02
C HIS A 100 -2.29 -11.16 28.53
N GLN A 101 -2.24 -11.38 27.21
CA GLN A 101 -1.68 -12.60 26.62
C GLN A 101 -0.20 -12.78 26.98
N GLN A 102 0.57 -11.68 27.04
CA GLN A 102 1.98 -11.73 27.46
C GLN A 102 2.17 -11.73 28.98
N GLN A 103 1.10 -11.56 29.76
CA GLN A 103 1.18 -11.43 31.23
C GLN A 103 2.13 -10.30 31.65
N ALA A 104 1.96 -9.11 31.06
CA ALA A 104 2.89 -7.99 31.28
C ALA A 104 3.02 -7.61 32.76
N ASP A 105 4.24 -7.71 33.30
CA ASP A 105 4.60 -7.24 34.64
C ASP A 105 5.25 -5.85 34.59
N VAL A 106 6.02 -5.60 33.53
CA VAL A 106 6.69 -4.32 33.29
C VAL A 106 6.40 -3.85 31.88
N ILE A 107 6.05 -2.57 31.71
CA ILE A 107 5.75 -1.96 30.42
C ILE A 107 6.72 -0.80 30.17
N PHE A 108 7.49 -0.87 29.10
CA PHE A 108 8.28 0.23 28.58
C PHE A 108 7.48 0.94 27.49
N ALA A 109 7.05 2.18 27.75
CA ALA A 109 6.20 2.98 26.87
C ALA A 109 6.99 4.07 26.16
N CYS A 110 7.08 4.01 24.83
CA CYS A 110 7.83 4.96 24.00
C CYS A 110 6.90 5.72 23.03
N PHE A 111 6.53 6.95 23.37
CA PHE A 111 5.63 7.80 22.59
C PHE A 111 6.18 9.23 22.49
N GLY A 112 5.52 10.10 21.73
CA GLY A 112 5.81 11.54 21.68
C GLY A 112 6.56 12.00 20.43
N LEU A 113 7.26 11.11 19.70
CA LEU A 113 7.97 11.48 18.46
C LEU A 113 6.98 11.88 17.36
N ASN A 114 5.96 11.03 17.14
CA ASN A 114 4.96 11.24 16.09
C ASN A 114 4.06 12.43 16.42
N GLU A 115 3.70 12.57 17.69
CA GLU A 115 2.83 13.65 18.15
C GLU A 115 3.53 15.02 18.09
N ALA A 116 4.86 15.08 18.24
CA ALA A 116 5.64 16.32 18.18
C ALA A 116 5.62 17.01 16.81
N PHE A 117 5.35 16.27 15.72
CA PHE A 117 5.16 16.88 14.39
C PHE A 117 3.91 17.76 14.29
N LYS A 118 2.98 17.68 15.26
CA LYS A 118 1.81 18.59 15.33
C LYS A 118 2.16 19.98 15.88
N GLY A 119 3.40 20.17 16.32
CA GLY A 119 3.91 21.45 16.80
C GLY A 119 3.46 21.84 18.21
N PRO A 120 3.91 23.00 18.71
CA PRO A 120 3.71 23.46 20.09
C PRO A 120 2.24 23.57 20.52
N ASP A 121 1.33 23.93 19.61
CA ASP A 121 -0.09 24.17 19.93
C ASP A 121 -0.83 22.90 20.38
N SER A 122 -0.30 21.72 20.08
CA SER A 122 -0.89 20.43 20.43
C SER A 122 -0.36 19.81 21.73
N VAL A 123 0.62 20.43 22.40
CA VAL A 123 1.30 19.89 23.59
C VAL A 123 0.31 19.62 24.73
N HIS A 124 -0.58 20.57 25.03
CA HIS A 124 -1.57 20.42 26.10
C HIS A 124 -2.49 19.22 25.87
N VAL A 125 -3.00 19.06 24.64
CA VAL A 125 -3.87 17.94 24.27
C VAL A 125 -3.12 16.61 24.37
N PHE A 126 -1.85 16.57 23.95
CA PHE A 126 -1.01 15.40 24.09
C PHE A 126 -0.79 15.02 25.57
N ARG A 127 -0.45 15.98 26.43
CA ARG A 127 -0.24 15.78 27.87
C ARG A 127 -1.43 15.09 28.52
N GLU A 128 -2.64 15.60 28.28
CA GLU A 128 -3.86 15.02 28.85
C GLU A 128 -4.14 13.61 28.34
N ARG A 129 -3.97 13.36 27.04
CA ARG A 129 -4.14 12.03 26.45
C ARG A 129 -3.13 11.03 27.01
N LEU A 130 -1.87 11.43 27.12
CA LEU A 130 -0.81 10.60 27.69
C LEU A 130 -1.12 10.25 29.15
N LYS A 131 -1.55 11.24 29.95
CA LYS A 131 -1.95 11.01 31.34
C LYS A 131 -3.08 9.99 31.45
N VAL A 132 -4.14 10.14 30.65
CA VAL A 132 -5.27 9.19 30.64
C VAL A 132 -4.80 7.79 30.25
N PHE A 133 -3.99 7.69 29.19
CA PHE A 133 -3.46 6.42 28.71
C PHE A 133 -2.58 5.70 29.73
N LEU A 134 -1.61 6.40 30.34
CA LEU A 134 -0.73 5.81 31.35
C LEU A 134 -1.48 5.44 32.63
N SER A 135 -2.45 6.28 33.04
CA SER A 135 -3.33 5.96 34.18
C SER A 135 -4.15 4.70 33.90
N HIS A 136 -4.66 4.53 32.68
CA HIS A 136 -5.36 3.31 32.27
C HIS A 136 -4.47 2.08 32.45
N LEU A 137 -3.25 2.10 31.92
CA LEU A 137 -2.29 1.00 32.04
C LEU A 137 -1.95 0.67 33.51
N GLN A 138 -1.75 1.67 34.37
CA GLN A 138 -1.44 1.45 35.80
C GLN A 138 -2.58 0.78 36.57
N ASN A 139 -3.82 0.91 36.09
CA ASN A 139 -4.99 0.34 36.72
C ASN A 139 -5.37 -1.05 36.17
N GLN A 140 -4.66 -1.56 35.17
CA GLN A 140 -4.87 -2.90 34.65
C GLN A 140 -4.11 -3.96 35.44
N THR A 141 -4.56 -5.22 35.37
CA THR A 141 -3.88 -6.38 36.00
C THR A 141 -3.63 -7.45 34.94
N TYR A 142 -2.69 -7.20 34.02
CA TYR A 142 -2.45 -8.07 32.86
C TYR A 142 -1.89 -9.46 33.21
N ASN A 143 -1.12 -9.58 34.29
CA ASN A 143 -0.65 -10.88 34.80
C ASN A 143 -1.68 -11.57 35.72
N ARG A 144 -2.85 -10.95 35.94
CA ARG A 144 -3.94 -11.38 36.86
C ARG A 144 -3.60 -11.37 38.36
N VAL A 145 -2.44 -10.84 38.74
CA VAL A 145 -1.94 -10.84 40.14
C VAL A 145 -1.64 -9.44 40.65
N SER A 146 -1.01 -8.60 39.83
CA SER A 146 -0.59 -7.24 40.20
C SER A 146 -0.72 -6.27 39.04
N THR A 147 -0.79 -4.98 39.36
CA THR A 147 -0.67 -3.93 38.35
C THR A 147 0.75 -3.90 37.77
N PRO A 148 0.91 -3.50 36.49
CA PRO A 148 2.22 -3.45 35.86
C PRO A 148 3.04 -2.27 36.37
N GLN A 149 4.35 -2.45 36.46
CA GLN A 149 5.28 -1.34 36.57
C GLN A 149 5.45 -0.69 35.20
N ILE A 150 5.22 0.61 35.09
CA ILE A 150 5.41 1.35 33.83
C ILE A 150 6.73 2.13 33.89
N VAL A 151 7.45 2.15 32.78
CA VAL A 151 8.60 3.04 32.54
C VAL A 151 8.29 3.85 31.28
N LEU A 152 8.20 5.17 31.43
CA LEU A 152 7.97 6.10 30.33
C LEU A 152 9.31 6.55 29.74
N ILE A 153 9.45 6.48 28.42
CA ILE A 153 10.67 6.84 27.71
C ILE A 153 10.37 7.98 26.76
N SER A 154 11.15 9.06 26.83
CA SER A 154 11.03 10.16 25.87
C SER A 154 11.51 9.76 24.48
N PRO A 155 11.11 10.51 23.44
CA PRO A 155 11.77 10.47 22.14
C PRO A 155 13.27 10.82 22.25
N ILE A 156 14.02 10.46 21.21
CA ILE A 156 15.35 11.02 20.93
C ILE A 156 15.22 12.39 20.25
N ALA A 157 16.31 13.14 20.17
CA ALA A 157 16.38 14.34 19.34
C ALA A 157 16.34 14.00 17.84
N HIS A 158 15.84 14.92 17.02
CA HIS A 158 15.93 14.86 15.56
C HIS A 158 17.32 15.36 15.15
N GLU A 159 18.20 14.45 14.72
CA GLU A 159 19.58 14.74 14.35
C GLU A 159 19.68 15.57 13.07
N THR A 160 20.53 16.60 13.08
CA THR A 160 20.82 17.42 11.90
C THR A 160 21.86 16.72 11.02
N LEU A 161 21.41 16.05 9.96
CA LEU A 161 22.31 15.39 9.00
C LEU A 161 22.73 16.29 7.83
N GLY A 162 22.03 17.40 7.62
CA GLY A 162 22.25 18.29 6.47
C GLY A 162 21.89 17.64 5.14
N GLY A 163 22.50 18.13 4.05
CA GLY A 163 22.22 17.65 2.69
C GLY A 163 20.81 17.98 2.24
N GLN A 164 20.07 16.97 1.77
CA GLN A 164 18.72 17.11 1.20
C GLN A 164 17.60 16.64 2.16
N LEU A 165 17.93 16.35 3.41
CA LEU A 165 16.98 16.02 4.47
C LEU A 165 16.40 17.30 5.10
N PRO A 166 15.22 17.25 5.77
CA PRO A 166 14.59 18.44 6.32
C PRO A 166 15.39 19.01 7.49
N ASP A 167 15.32 20.33 7.68
CA ASP A 167 15.88 20.99 8.87
C ASP A 167 15.09 20.55 10.12
N PRO A 168 15.75 19.94 11.13
CA PRO A 168 15.07 19.48 12.32
C PRO A 168 14.73 20.59 13.33
N GLY A 169 15.14 21.85 13.12
CA GLY A 169 15.05 22.93 14.11
C GLY A 169 13.66 23.08 14.76
N GLN A 170 12.61 23.26 13.96
CA GLN A 170 11.24 23.40 14.47
C GLN A 170 10.73 22.12 15.16
N HIS A 171 11.10 20.95 14.63
CA HIS A 171 10.70 19.68 15.22
C HIS A 171 11.40 19.47 16.57
N ASN A 172 12.68 19.83 16.70
CA ASN A 172 13.41 19.73 17.96
C ASN A 172 12.85 20.64 19.05
N GLU A 173 12.40 21.86 18.71
CA GLU A 173 11.70 22.71 19.69
C GLU A 173 10.39 22.07 20.16
N SER A 174 9.67 21.42 19.24
CA SER A 174 8.47 20.66 19.60
C SER A 174 8.81 19.45 20.46
N LEU A 175 9.79 18.62 20.09
CA LEU A 175 10.24 17.45 20.86
C LEU A 175 10.64 17.80 22.29
N LYS A 176 11.27 18.96 22.50
CA LYS A 176 11.59 19.47 23.83
C LYS A 176 10.34 19.69 24.68
N LEU A 177 9.33 20.39 24.14
CA LEU A 177 8.07 20.65 24.84
C LEU A 177 7.30 19.36 25.14
N TYR A 178 7.26 18.43 24.19
CA TYR A 178 6.60 17.13 24.37
C TYR A 178 7.34 16.29 25.42
N THR A 179 8.67 16.26 25.41
CA THR A 179 9.50 15.59 26.43
C THR A 179 9.23 16.17 27.83
N GLN A 180 9.10 17.49 27.95
CA GLN A 180 8.75 18.14 29.22
C GLN A 180 7.36 17.72 29.71
N ALA A 181 6.36 17.75 28.84
CA ALA A 181 5.01 17.29 29.16
C ALA A 181 4.98 15.82 29.59
N MET A 182 5.76 14.94 28.93
CA MET A 182 5.92 13.55 29.35
C MET A 182 6.54 13.41 30.74
N GLN A 183 7.59 14.19 31.03
CA GLN A 183 8.23 14.18 32.34
C GLN A 183 7.28 14.65 33.45
N GLU A 184 6.44 15.66 33.19
CA GLU A 184 5.42 16.14 34.12
C GLU A 184 4.36 15.08 34.40
N VAL A 185 3.82 14.43 33.37
CA VAL A 185 2.86 13.33 33.52
C VAL A 185 3.50 12.17 34.29
N GLY A 186 4.75 11.83 33.99
CA GLY A 186 5.51 10.81 34.73
C GLY A 186 5.61 11.14 36.22
N LYS A 187 5.95 12.40 36.57
CA LYS A 187 5.97 12.86 37.97
C LYS A 187 4.59 12.80 38.63
N GLU A 188 3.55 13.24 37.93
CA GLU A 188 2.17 13.28 38.43
C GLU A 188 1.64 11.88 38.75
N LEU A 189 1.92 10.90 37.88
CA LEU A 189 1.47 9.51 38.03
C LEU A 189 2.47 8.62 38.79
N THR A 190 3.56 9.19 39.31
CA THR A 190 4.66 8.44 39.95
C THR A 190 5.23 7.33 39.05
N ILE A 191 5.30 7.60 37.73
CA ILE A 191 5.89 6.71 36.73
C ILE A 191 7.34 7.13 36.48
N PRO A 192 8.32 6.21 36.60
CA PRO A 192 9.69 6.43 36.18
C PRO A 192 9.79 6.95 34.74
N PHE A 193 10.56 8.02 34.55
CA PHE A 193 10.77 8.66 33.26
C PHE A 193 12.25 8.61 32.86
N ILE A 194 12.53 8.13 31.64
CA ILE A 194 13.85 8.13 31.03
C ILE A 194 13.88 9.22 29.95
N ASN A 195 14.73 10.23 30.14
CA ASN A 195 14.97 11.27 29.16
C ASN A 195 16.07 10.85 28.17
N LEU A 196 15.69 10.57 26.94
CA LEU A 196 16.59 10.33 25.82
C LEU A 196 16.83 11.57 24.97
N TYR A 197 15.91 12.54 24.99
CA TYR A 197 16.00 13.74 24.15
C TYR A 197 17.26 14.55 24.49
N GLU A 198 17.43 14.96 25.75
CA GLU A 198 18.55 15.82 26.13
C GLU A 198 19.94 15.18 25.90
N PRO A 199 20.19 13.92 26.30
CA PRO A 199 21.48 13.29 26.03
C PRO A 199 21.75 13.11 24.53
N THR A 200 20.74 12.72 23.75
CA THR A 200 20.92 12.54 22.31
C THR A 200 21.14 13.87 21.59
N THR A 201 20.51 14.97 22.01
CA THR A 201 20.81 16.32 21.49
C THR A 201 22.29 16.66 21.62
N GLN A 202 22.97 16.26 22.70
CA GLN A 202 24.40 16.53 22.86
C GLN A 202 25.26 15.58 22.03
N LEU A 203 24.91 14.29 21.99
CA LEU A 203 25.67 13.28 21.26
C LEU A 203 25.62 13.49 19.74
N MET A 204 24.47 13.93 19.22
CA MET A 204 24.22 14.18 17.80
C MET A 204 24.84 15.48 17.28
N LYS A 205 25.55 16.25 18.12
CA LYS A 205 26.41 17.36 17.67
C LYS A 205 27.78 16.88 17.18
N GLY A 206 28.12 15.61 17.41
CA GLY A 206 29.37 15.01 16.94
C GLY A 206 29.41 14.82 15.42
N SER A 207 30.58 14.46 14.89
CA SER A 207 30.76 14.18 13.45
C SER A 207 30.17 12.84 13.00
N ASP A 208 29.99 11.90 13.92
CA ASP A 208 29.48 10.57 13.61
C ASP A 208 27.97 10.50 13.84
N SER A 209 27.21 10.33 12.75
CA SER A 209 25.76 10.18 12.82
C SER A 209 25.32 9.00 13.70
N LEU A 210 24.28 9.20 14.51
CA LEU A 210 23.59 8.14 15.23
C LEU A 210 22.35 7.64 14.49
N THR A 211 21.86 8.38 13.50
CA THR A 211 20.63 8.08 12.75
C THR A 211 20.88 7.86 11.27
N ILE A 212 19.89 7.22 10.63
CA ILE A 212 19.85 6.97 9.19
C ILE A 212 19.36 8.22 8.45
N ASN A 213 18.38 8.93 9.02
CA ASN A 213 17.63 9.99 8.36
C ASN A 213 17.21 11.13 9.33
N GLY A 214 17.86 11.24 10.48
CA GLY A 214 17.53 12.22 11.51
C GLY A 214 16.69 11.65 12.67
N ILE A 215 15.83 10.65 12.42
CA ILE A 215 14.90 10.11 13.44
C ILE A 215 15.00 8.59 13.65
N HIS A 216 15.44 7.81 12.66
CA HIS A 216 15.63 6.37 12.82
C HIS A 216 17.09 6.08 13.19
N LEU A 217 17.33 5.45 14.34
CA LEU A 217 18.68 5.15 14.79
C LEU A 217 19.36 4.10 13.91
N THR A 218 20.67 4.23 13.74
CA THR A 218 21.53 3.17 13.23
C THR A 218 21.74 2.08 14.30
N GLY A 219 22.38 0.97 13.94
CA GLY A 219 22.83 -0.02 14.93
C GLY A 219 23.77 0.56 15.99
N LYS A 220 24.57 1.59 15.65
CA LYS A 220 25.39 2.35 16.62
C LYS A 220 24.50 3.21 17.51
N GLY A 221 23.52 3.90 16.94
CA GLY A 221 22.55 4.70 17.67
C GLY A 221 21.78 3.89 18.71
N TYR A 222 21.26 2.72 18.34
CA TYR A 222 20.58 1.82 19.28
C TYR A 222 21.50 1.28 20.38
N LYS A 223 22.78 1.02 20.09
CA LYS A 223 23.76 0.67 21.12
C LYS A 223 23.87 1.79 22.16
N VAL A 224 24.13 3.02 21.71
CA VAL A 224 24.31 4.20 22.57
C VAL A 224 23.07 4.49 23.40
N VAL A 225 21.88 4.50 22.77
CA VAL A 225 20.63 4.76 23.49
C VAL A 225 20.32 3.64 24.49
N SER A 226 20.61 2.37 24.17
CA SER A 226 20.45 1.27 25.12
C SER A 226 21.33 1.43 26.35
N GLU A 227 22.57 1.92 26.21
CA GLU A 227 23.45 2.22 27.34
C GLU A 227 22.94 3.40 28.18
N LEU A 228 22.40 4.45 27.54
CA LEU A 228 21.76 5.57 28.26
C LEU A 228 20.57 5.08 29.09
N MET A 229 19.72 4.24 28.50
CA MET A 229 18.57 3.63 29.20
C MET A 229 19.03 2.75 30.35
N ALA A 230 20.03 1.88 30.14
CA ALA A 230 20.56 1.01 31.18
C ALA A 230 21.16 1.81 32.35
N LYS A 231 21.87 2.91 32.07
CA LYS A 231 22.39 3.83 33.11
C LYS A 231 21.26 4.52 33.87
N ALA A 232 20.25 5.03 33.17
CA ALA A 232 19.10 5.70 33.79
C ALA A 232 18.30 4.76 34.71
N LEU A 233 18.31 3.46 34.40
CA LEU A 233 17.65 2.40 35.17
C LEU A 233 18.55 1.73 36.24
N ASP A 234 19.76 2.25 36.46
CA ASP A 234 20.73 1.70 37.43
C ASP A 234 21.01 0.20 37.21
N PHE A 235 21.13 -0.23 35.95
CA PHE A 235 21.46 -1.61 35.64
C PHE A 235 22.88 -1.94 36.14
N PRO A 236 23.10 -3.12 36.76
CA PRO A 236 24.43 -3.63 37.07
C PRO A 236 25.39 -3.62 35.88
N VAL A 237 24.89 -3.93 34.68
CA VAL A 237 25.64 -3.82 33.42
C VAL A 237 25.04 -2.67 32.61
N SER A 238 25.66 -1.50 32.71
CA SER A 238 25.17 -0.26 32.12
C SER A 238 25.88 0.15 30.81
N SER A 239 26.83 -0.68 30.34
CA SER A 239 27.58 -0.49 29.09
C SER A 239 27.58 -1.77 28.26
N TRP A 240 27.53 -1.64 26.93
CA TRP A 240 27.61 -2.77 26.02
C TRP A 240 29.01 -3.40 26.01
N PRO A 241 29.14 -4.70 26.34
CA PRO A 241 30.43 -5.36 26.23
C PRO A 241 30.59 -5.99 24.84
N GLU A 242 31.65 -5.60 24.12
CA GLU A 242 31.98 -6.09 22.77
C GLU A 242 32.68 -7.46 22.81
N ASP A 243 32.08 -8.43 23.50
CA ASP A 243 32.60 -9.78 23.66
C ASP A 243 31.81 -10.81 22.83
N ARG A 244 32.41 -11.98 22.57
CA ARG A 244 31.80 -13.06 21.79
C ARG A 244 30.47 -13.53 22.38
N HIS A 245 30.38 -13.61 23.71
CA HIS A 245 29.18 -14.06 24.42
C HIS A 245 28.01 -13.10 24.21
N SER A 246 28.23 -11.79 24.39
CA SER A 246 27.24 -10.74 24.10
C SER A 246 26.74 -10.81 22.67
N ASN A 247 27.64 -10.99 21.70
CA ASN A 247 27.28 -11.07 20.29
C ASN A 247 26.46 -12.34 19.96
N GLN A 248 26.79 -13.49 20.56
CA GLN A 248 25.99 -14.71 20.44
C GLN A 248 24.62 -14.57 21.11
N LEU A 249 24.57 -14.00 22.32
CA LEU A 249 23.34 -13.74 23.07
C LEU A 249 22.40 -12.83 22.27
N LYS A 250 22.93 -11.73 21.74
CA LYS A 250 22.24 -10.80 20.84
C LYS A 250 21.63 -11.51 19.63
N LYS A 251 22.38 -12.42 19.00
CA LYS A 251 21.91 -13.22 17.84
C LYS A 251 20.74 -14.13 18.21
N VAL A 252 20.83 -14.86 19.32
CA VAL A 252 19.73 -15.74 19.80
C VAL A 252 18.49 -14.93 20.15
N ILE A 253 18.66 -13.77 20.79
CA ILE A 253 17.58 -12.83 21.10
C ILE A 253 16.90 -12.33 19.81
N ALA A 254 17.68 -11.91 18.81
CA ALA A 254 17.14 -11.46 17.53
C ALA A 254 16.35 -12.59 16.83
N THR A 255 16.85 -13.83 16.86
CA THR A 255 16.13 -14.99 16.32
C THR A 255 14.82 -15.25 17.07
N LYS A 256 14.81 -15.13 18.41
CA LYS A 256 13.59 -15.24 19.23
C LYS A 256 12.59 -14.14 18.89
N ASN A 257 13.05 -12.89 18.75
CA ASN A 257 12.21 -11.75 18.38
C ASN A 257 11.59 -11.94 16.99
N GLN A 258 12.36 -12.42 16.01
CA GLN A 258 11.85 -12.72 14.67
C GLN A 258 10.72 -13.77 14.68
N HIS A 259 10.87 -14.84 15.47
CA HIS A 259 9.84 -15.88 15.57
C HIS A 259 8.58 -15.39 16.29
N PHE A 260 8.73 -14.60 17.34
CA PHE A 260 7.59 -13.92 17.96
C PHE A 260 6.88 -13.00 16.96
N PHE A 261 7.65 -12.26 16.15
CA PHE A 261 7.11 -11.37 15.13
C PHE A 261 6.30 -12.11 14.05
N TYR A 262 6.75 -13.28 13.59
CA TYR A 262 5.99 -14.11 12.64
C TYR A 262 4.59 -14.50 13.13
N LYS A 263 4.36 -14.49 14.44
CA LYS A 263 3.03 -14.68 15.03
C LYS A 263 2.32 -13.35 15.29
N PHE A 264 2.99 -12.40 15.96
CA PHE A 264 2.38 -11.15 16.40
C PHE A 264 1.96 -10.26 15.23
N LYS A 265 2.79 -10.16 14.20
CA LYS A 265 2.49 -9.43 12.95
C LYS A 265 2.68 -10.37 11.76
N ALA A 266 1.90 -11.44 11.77
CA ALA A 266 1.93 -12.47 10.75
C ALA A 266 1.64 -11.88 9.35
N SER A 267 2.38 -12.33 8.34
CA SER A 267 1.99 -12.12 6.94
C SER A 267 0.65 -12.83 6.68
N ASN A 268 -0.21 -12.28 5.82
CA ASN A 268 -1.54 -12.82 5.56
C ASN A 268 -2.49 -12.81 6.80
N GLY A 269 -2.27 -11.88 7.74
CA GLY A 269 -3.11 -11.70 8.92
C GLY A 269 -4.62 -11.56 8.64
N GLU A 270 -4.99 -11.06 7.46
CA GLU A 270 -6.38 -10.93 6.99
C GLU A 270 -7.11 -12.30 6.96
N TYR A 271 -6.38 -13.39 6.71
CA TYR A 271 -6.89 -14.76 6.71
C TYR A 271 -6.82 -15.45 8.07
N ILE A 272 -5.98 -14.94 8.97
CA ILE A 272 -5.72 -15.55 10.27
C ILE A 272 -6.70 -15.01 11.31
N TYR A 273 -6.82 -13.69 11.38
CA TYR A 273 -7.71 -13.00 12.30
C TYR A 273 -8.67 -12.04 11.58
N GLY A 274 -8.32 -11.52 10.41
CA GLY A 274 -9.13 -10.53 9.69
C GLY A 274 -10.42 -11.06 9.07
N ARG A 275 -10.99 -10.31 8.13
CA ARG A 275 -12.32 -10.56 7.55
C ARG A 275 -12.33 -11.83 6.72
N ARG A 276 -11.20 -12.20 6.11
CA ARG A 276 -11.07 -13.42 5.29
C ARG A 276 -10.91 -14.70 6.13
N ARG A 277 -10.84 -14.59 7.46
CA ARG A 277 -10.78 -15.76 8.36
C ARG A 277 -11.98 -16.71 8.22
N GLU A 278 -13.18 -16.16 8.02
CA GLU A 278 -14.41 -16.96 7.88
C GLU A 278 -14.78 -17.24 6.41
N TRP A 279 -13.92 -16.84 5.47
CA TRP A 279 -14.09 -17.10 4.04
C TRP A 279 -13.44 -18.44 3.64
N ALA A 280 -13.63 -18.88 2.39
CA ALA A 280 -13.28 -20.21 1.91
C ALA A 280 -11.79 -20.59 2.10
N GLY A 281 -10.86 -19.62 2.09
CA GLY A 281 -9.43 -19.83 2.35
C GLY A 281 -8.91 -19.38 3.72
N GLY A 282 -9.79 -18.98 4.65
CA GLY A 282 -9.42 -18.52 5.99
C GLY A 282 -8.75 -19.61 6.84
N GLN A 283 -7.72 -19.23 7.61
CA GLN A 283 -6.85 -20.17 8.32
C GLN A 283 -6.40 -19.62 9.67
N ALA A 284 -7.01 -20.11 10.75
CA ALA A 284 -6.63 -19.70 12.11
C ALA A 284 -5.23 -20.18 12.56
N LEU A 285 -4.61 -21.12 11.82
CA LEU A 285 -3.27 -21.70 12.08
C LEU A 285 -2.94 -22.01 13.57
N PRO A 286 -3.86 -22.58 14.37
CA PRO A 286 -3.64 -22.69 15.82
C PRO A 286 -2.46 -23.59 16.18
N ASP A 287 -2.21 -24.66 15.42
CA ASP A 287 -1.11 -25.58 15.67
C ASP A 287 0.24 -25.00 15.28
N GLU A 288 0.31 -24.26 14.17
CA GLU A 288 1.52 -23.55 13.75
C GLU A 288 1.87 -22.44 14.75
N PHE A 289 0.89 -21.67 15.23
CA PHE A 289 1.10 -20.65 16.26
C PHE A 289 1.52 -21.25 17.60
N ARG A 290 0.94 -22.38 18.01
CA ARG A 290 1.39 -23.12 19.20
C ARG A 290 2.84 -23.60 19.04
N LYS A 291 3.21 -24.05 17.84
CA LYS A 291 4.59 -24.44 17.54
C LYS A 291 5.55 -23.24 17.61
N ILE A 292 5.16 -22.08 17.07
CA ILE A 292 5.94 -20.83 17.22
C ILE A 292 6.09 -20.47 18.70
N ASP A 293 5.04 -20.54 19.50
CA ASP A 293 5.12 -20.28 20.95
C ASP A 293 6.11 -21.22 21.64
N GLN A 294 6.08 -22.52 21.32
CA GLN A 294 7.04 -23.50 21.82
C GLN A 294 8.48 -23.18 21.38
N MET A 295 8.68 -22.76 20.13
CA MET A 295 10.00 -22.32 19.64
C MET A 295 10.49 -21.11 20.44
N VAL A 296 9.67 -20.09 20.61
CA VAL A 296 10.00 -18.88 21.39
C VAL A 296 10.36 -19.24 22.83
N LEU A 297 9.58 -20.09 23.50
CA LEU A 297 9.88 -20.54 24.88
C LEU A 297 11.18 -21.35 24.98
N ARG A 298 11.48 -22.19 23.98
CA ARG A 298 12.75 -22.94 23.92
C ARG A 298 13.94 -22.02 23.67
N LEU A 299 13.77 -20.97 22.87
CA LEU A 299 14.79 -19.94 22.66
C LEU A 299 15.01 -19.08 23.91
N ASP A 300 13.94 -18.70 24.62
CA ASP A 300 14.04 -18.04 25.93
C ASP A 300 14.87 -18.91 26.90
N SER A 301 14.69 -20.24 26.88
CA SER A 301 15.47 -21.15 27.74
C SER A 301 16.96 -21.14 27.41
N ILE A 302 17.36 -21.05 26.13
CA ILE A 302 18.77 -20.89 25.75
C ILE A 302 19.33 -19.56 26.26
N ILE A 303 18.55 -18.49 26.16
CA ILE A 303 18.93 -17.16 26.64
C ILE A 303 19.14 -17.19 28.15
N TRP A 304 18.23 -17.81 28.91
CA TRP A 304 18.36 -17.92 30.37
C TRP A 304 19.55 -18.77 30.80
N GLU A 305 19.75 -19.94 30.19
CA GLU A 305 20.92 -20.81 30.41
C GLU A 305 22.21 -20.02 30.15
N GLY A 306 22.32 -19.40 28.96
CA GLY A 306 23.49 -18.61 28.56
C GLY A 306 23.73 -17.34 29.38
N SER A 307 22.70 -16.79 30.03
CA SER A 307 22.83 -15.61 30.88
C SER A 307 23.37 -15.93 32.28
N ARG A 308 23.01 -17.07 32.86
CA ARG A 308 23.41 -17.47 34.23
C ARG A 308 24.90 -17.74 34.36
N ASP A 309 25.45 -18.48 33.40
CA ASP A 309 26.79 -19.07 33.53
C ASP A 309 27.86 -18.29 32.76
N ALA A 310 27.47 -17.28 31.95
CA ALA A 310 28.36 -16.52 31.06
C ALA A 310 29.26 -17.40 30.17
N THR A 311 28.81 -18.64 29.88
CA THR A 311 29.45 -19.62 29.01
C THR A 311 28.95 -19.50 27.57
N GLU A 312 29.60 -20.20 26.64
CA GLU A 312 29.22 -20.20 25.23
C GLU A 312 27.76 -20.67 25.02
N LEU A 313 26.99 -19.92 24.21
CA LEU A 313 25.61 -20.27 23.93
C LEU A 313 25.52 -21.54 23.07
N ASN A 314 24.51 -22.38 23.33
CA ASN A 314 24.30 -23.61 22.55
C ASN A 314 23.70 -23.31 21.17
N MET A 315 24.57 -22.97 20.22
CA MET A 315 24.21 -22.62 18.85
C MET A 315 23.66 -23.81 18.05
N ASP A 316 24.05 -25.04 18.39
CA ASP A 316 23.48 -26.25 17.77
C ASP A 316 22.03 -26.46 18.21
N LYS A 317 21.72 -26.24 19.49
CA LYS A 317 20.35 -26.25 20.03
C LYS A 317 19.51 -25.15 19.37
N LEU A 318 20.05 -23.94 19.18
CA LEU A 318 19.40 -22.87 18.40
C LEU A 318 19.04 -23.39 17.00
N GLN A 319 20.01 -23.93 16.25
CA GLN A 319 19.78 -24.42 14.90
C GLN A 319 18.74 -25.54 14.87
N SER A 320 18.79 -26.48 15.83
CA SER A 320 17.82 -27.58 15.92
C SER A 320 16.39 -27.10 16.20
N ILE A 321 16.22 -25.96 16.90
CA ILE A 321 14.90 -25.36 17.14
C ILE A 321 14.35 -24.76 15.85
N ILE A 322 15.16 -23.97 15.13
CA ILE A 322 14.69 -23.22 13.95
C ILE A 322 14.57 -24.07 12.69
N SER A 323 15.21 -25.25 12.65
CA SER A 323 15.19 -26.18 11.52
C SER A 323 14.51 -27.52 11.83
N SER A 324 13.57 -27.56 12.78
CA SER A 324 13.09 -28.82 13.36
C SER A 324 12.16 -29.67 12.47
N ASN A 325 11.65 -29.15 11.34
CA ASN A 325 10.75 -29.89 10.43
C ASN A 325 11.12 -29.72 8.93
N PRO A 326 12.34 -30.10 8.49
CA PRO A 326 12.71 -29.96 7.09
C PRO A 326 11.87 -30.88 6.17
N GLU A 327 11.37 -32.00 6.66
CA GLU A 327 10.58 -32.97 5.88
C GLU A 327 9.17 -32.47 5.49
N GLN A 328 8.67 -31.41 6.14
CA GLN A 328 7.42 -30.69 5.81
C GLN A 328 7.67 -29.36 5.09
N ALA A 329 8.94 -28.95 4.89
CA ALA A 329 9.24 -27.95 3.87
C ALA A 329 8.70 -28.52 2.56
N SER A 330 7.88 -27.74 1.85
CA SER A 330 7.17 -28.08 0.61
C SER A 330 7.79 -29.31 -0.05
N GLN A 331 7.28 -30.51 0.26
CA GLN A 331 7.82 -31.68 -0.42
C GLN A 331 7.56 -31.40 -1.89
N PRO A 332 8.61 -31.36 -2.74
CA PRO A 332 8.40 -31.18 -4.16
C PRO A 332 7.34 -32.21 -4.55
N VAL A 333 6.31 -31.79 -5.28
CA VAL A 333 5.42 -32.74 -5.94
C VAL A 333 6.35 -33.79 -6.54
N LYS A 334 6.25 -35.05 -6.08
CA LYS A 334 7.17 -36.11 -6.47
C LYS A 334 7.09 -36.29 -7.99
N SER A 335 7.82 -35.49 -8.77
CA SER A 335 8.03 -35.75 -10.17
C SER A 335 9.14 -36.80 -10.22
N SER A 336 8.72 -38.05 -10.14
CA SER A 336 9.56 -39.21 -10.43
C SER A 336 10.02 -39.28 -11.90
N SER A 337 9.70 -38.26 -12.70
CA SER A 337 10.22 -38.00 -14.04
C SER A 337 11.20 -36.81 -14.02
N SER A 338 12.32 -36.91 -14.74
CA SER A 338 13.12 -35.73 -15.12
C SER A 338 12.22 -34.60 -15.62
N MET A 339 12.36 -33.39 -15.07
CA MET A 339 11.58 -32.23 -15.55
C MET A 339 11.86 -32.02 -17.04
N LEU A 340 10.79 -31.96 -17.84
CA LEU A 340 10.88 -31.74 -19.28
C LEU A 340 11.03 -30.25 -19.56
N GLN A 341 11.79 -29.93 -20.60
CA GLN A 341 11.88 -28.56 -21.10
C GLN A 341 10.48 -28.04 -21.49
N PRO A 342 10.10 -26.82 -21.04
CA PRO A 342 8.84 -26.20 -21.43
C PRO A 342 8.68 -26.09 -22.95
N ASP A 343 7.53 -26.52 -23.47
CA ASP A 343 7.25 -26.50 -24.91
C ASP A 343 6.57 -25.19 -25.32
N LYS A 344 7.13 -24.49 -26.32
CA LYS A 344 6.55 -23.27 -26.88
C LYS A 344 5.28 -23.50 -27.72
N SER A 345 4.98 -24.75 -28.12
CA SER A 345 3.77 -25.11 -28.88
C SER A 345 2.46 -24.86 -28.12
N GLN A 346 2.56 -24.63 -26.81
CA GLN A 346 1.43 -24.25 -25.95
C GLN A 346 0.89 -22.84 -26.28
N PHE A 347 1.67 -22.01 -26.98
CA PHE A 347 1.31 -20.63 -27.24
C PHE A 347 0.65 -20.41 -28.60
N ILE A 348 -0.32 -19.50 -28.61
CA ILE A 348 -0.92 -18.88 -29.79
C ILE A 348 -0.44 -17.42 -29.78
N LEU A 349 0.19 -16.99 -30.87
CA LEU A 349 0.76 -15.66 -31.02
C LEU A 349 0.04 -14.92 -32.15
N GLN A 350 0.04 -13.59 -32.08
CA GLN A 350 -0.28 -12.75 -33.22
C GLN A 350 0.69 -13.01 -34.39
N GLU A 351 0.21 -12.88 -35.63
CA GLU A 351 1.01 -13.08 -36.83
C GLU A 351 2.30 -12.22 -36.84
N GLY A 352 3.40 -12.77 -37.35
CA GLY A 352 4.72 -12.14 -37.36
C GLY A 352 5.53 -12.22 -36.05
N TYR A 353 4.92 -12.59 -34.92
CA TYR A 353 5.63 -12.77 -33.66
C TYR A 353 6.15 -14.21 -33.49
N GLN A 354 7.19 -14.37 -32.66
CA GLN A 354 7.73 -15.65 -32.22
C GLN A 354 8.12 -15.59 -30.73
N ILE A 355 8.08 -16.74 -30.07
CA ILE A 355 8.39 -16.87 -28.64
C ILE A 355 9.44 -17.96 -28.44
N GLU A 356 10.46 -17.67 -27.63
CA GLU A 356 11.51 -18.61 -27.24
C GLU A 356 11.63 -18.66 -25.71
N LEU A 357 12.08 -19.80 -25.19
CA LEU A 357 12.35 -19.97 -23.77
C LEU A 357 13.69 -19.30 -23.44
N PHE A 358 13.66 -18.30 -22.55
CA PHE A 358 14.88 -17.63 -22.06
C PHE A 358 15.49 -18.36 -20.89
N ALA A 359 14.67 -18.78 -19.91
CA ALA A 359 15.10 -19.54 -18.75
C ALA A 359 13.95 -20.41 -18.20
N SER A 360 14.28 -21.58 -17.64
CA SER A 360 13.33 -22.45 -16.94
C SER A 360 14.00 -23.12 -15.73
N GLU A 361 13.16 -23.67 -14.84
CA GLU A 361 13.59 -24.47 -13.70
C GLU A 361 14.45 -25.69 -14.07
N VAL A 362 14.43 -26.12 -15.34
CA VAL A 362 15.17 -27.30 -15.82
C VAL A 362 16.67 -27.02 -15.84
N ASP A 363 17.05 -25.81 -16.29
CA ASP A 363 18.45 -25.43 -16.47
C ASP A 363 18.95 -24.56 -15.31
N LEU A 364 18.10 -23.66 -14.79
CA LEU A 364 18.47 -22.67 -13.78
C LEU A 364 17.41 -22.61 -12.67
N PRO A 365 17.80 -22.49 -11.38
CA PRO A 365 16.84 -22.51 -10.27
C PRO A 365 16.05 -21.21 -10.17
N ILE A 366 14.87 -21.17 -10.79
CA ILE A 366 13.98 -19.99 -10.83
C ILE A 366 12.55 -20.28 -10.33
N PRO A 367 12.37 -20.83 -9.11
CA PRO A 367 11.04 -21.16 -8.60
C PRO A 367 10.21 -19.89 -8.33
N ASN A 368 8.93 -19.92 -8.71
CA ASN A 368 7.96 -18.85 -8.43
C ASN A 368 8.50 -17.43 -8.68
N PRO A 369 8.92 -17.10 -9.91
CA PRO A 369 9.41 -15.77 -10.23
C PRO A 369 8.25 -14.77 -10.19
N VAL A 370 8.43 -13.64 -9.51
CA VAL A 370 7.35 -12.70 -9.20
C VAL A 370 7.53 -11.30 -9.80
N ALA A 371 8.78 -10.87 -9.96
CA ALA A 371 9.13 -9.58 -10.51
C ALA A 371 10.51 -9.67 -11.19
N PHE A 372 10.73 -8.88 -12.24
CA PHE A 372 12.04 -8.74 -12.86
C PHE A 372 12.27 -7.34 -13.42
N THR A 373 13.55 -7.03 -13.67
CA THR A 373 14.00 -5.83 -14.39
C THR A 373 15.37 -6.10 -15.02
N PHE A 374 15.87 -5.16 -15.83
CA PHE A 374 17.20 -5.25 -16.45
C PHE A 374 18.12 -4.18 -15.89
N ASP A 375 19.36 -4.57 -15.58
CA ASP A 375 20.38 -3.61 -15.12
C ASP A 375 21.02 -2.83 -16.28
N SER A 376 21.95 -1.94 -15.92
CA SER A 376 22.68 -1.08 -16.86
C SER A 376 23.66 -1.83 -17.78
N GLN A 377 24.01 -3.09 -17.48
CA GLN A 377 24.79 -3.97 -18.35
C GLN A 377 23.90 -4.83 -19.25
N GLY A 378 22.60 -4.85 -18.97
CA GLY A 378 21.61 -5.67 -19.68
C GLY A 378 21.37 -7.05 -19.06
N LYS A 379 21.81 -7.29 -17.83
CA LYS A 379 21.54 -8.53 -17.10
C LYS A 379 20.13 -8.50 -16.52
N MET A 380 19.45 -9.65 -16.51
CA MET A 380 18.11 -9.76 -15.96
C MET A 380 18.18 -10.07 -14.46
N TRP A 381 17.54 -9.25 -13.65
CA TRP A 381 17.37 -9.48 -12.22
C TRP A 381 15.97 -10.05 -11.97
N VAL A 382 15.85 -11.06 -11.11
CA VAL A 382 14.57 -11.74 -10.84
C VAL A 382 14.40 -11.98 -9.35
N ALA A 383 13.20 -11.71 -8.83
CA ALA A 383 12.78 -12.11 -7.49
C ALA A 383 12.07 -13.47 -7.55
N THR A 384 12.55 -14.44 -6.76
CA THR A 384 11.99 -15.79 -6.65
C THR A 384 11.39 -16.00 -5.27
N MET A 385 10.20 -16.59 -5.18
CA MET A 385 9.42 -16.62 -3.94
C MET A 385 8.92 -18.02 -3.54
N PRO A 386 9.80 -19.04 -3.41
CA PRO A 386 9.39 -20.39 -3.03
C PRO A 386 8.72 -20.49 -1.64
N SER A 387 8.93 -19.50 -0.75
CA SER A 387 8.28 -19.46 0.57
C SER A 387 6.80 -19.04 0.54
N TYR A 388 6.30 -18.61 -0.63
CA TYR A 388 4.91 -18.21 -0.80
C TYR A 388 3.93 -19.34 -0.48
N PRO A 389 2.78 -19.06 0.17
CA PRO A 389 2.29 -17.73 0.57
C PRO A 389 2.66 -17.33 2.00
N HIS A 390 3.09 -18.26 2.85
CA HIS A 390 3.18 -18.03 4.30
C HIS A 390 4.30 -18.85 4.96
N TYR A 391 4.98 -18.24 5.93
CA TYR A 391 6.05 -18.86 6.72
C TYR A 391 5.58 -20.17 7.35
N SER A 392 6.40 -21.23 7.27
CA SER A 392 6.14 -22.51 7.93
C SER A 392 7.07 -22.68 9.13
N PRO A 393 6.55 -22.82 10.38
CA PRO A 393 7.40 -22.92 11.56
C PRO A 393 8.40 -24.08 11.48
N GLY A 394 9.69 -23.77 11.63
CA GLY A 394 10.79 -24.72 11.48
C GLY A 394 11.40 -24.78 10.08
N ASN A 395 10.90 -23.96 9.14
CA ASN A 395 11.38 -23.79 7.78
C ASN A 395 11.51 -22.29 7.47
N PRO A 396 12.61 -21.63 7.89
CA PRO A 396 12.80 -20.20 7.68
C PRO A 396 12.73 -19.84 6.19
N PRO A 397 12.11 -18.70 5.82
CA PRO A 397 12.06 -18.26 4.43
C PRO A 397 13.47 -18.08 3.84
N ASN A 398 13.63 -18.46 2.57
CA ASN A 398 14.88 -18.32 1.84
C ASN A 398 14.62 -17.90 0.37
N ASP A 399 13.72 -16.93 0.21
CA ASP A 399 13.46 -16.28 -1.07
C ASP A 399 14.69 -15.49 -1.50
N LYS A 400 14.82 -15.24 -2.81
CA LYS A 400 16.07 -14.74 -3.39
C LYS A 400 15.83 -13.63 -4.41
N LEU A 401 16.87 -12.81 -4.55
CA LEU A 401 17.12 -12.02 -5.76
C LEU A 401 18.27 -12.68 -6.51
N ILE A 402 18.02 -13.01 -7.77
CA ILE A 402 18.97 -13.67 -8.65
C ILE A 402 19.24 -12.82 -9.89
N ILE A 403 20.37 -13.07 -10.55
CA ILE A 403 20.79 -12.43 -11.78
C ILE A 403 20.99 -13.53 -12.83
N LEU A 404 20.34 -13.35 -13.99
CA LEU A 404 20.43 -14.20 -15.16
C LEU A 404 21.14 -13.46 -16.30
N GLU A 405 22.07 -14.14 -16.96
CA GLU A 405 22.85 -13.60 -18.08
C GLU A 405 22.80 -14.58 -19.26
N ASP A 406 22.65 -14.02 -20.46
CA ASP A 406 22.92 -14.68 -21.74
C ASP A 406 24.36 -14.28 -22.14
N THR A 407 25.34 -15.13 -21.83
CA THR A 407 26.76 -14.77 -22.02
C THR A 407 27.26 -15.06 -23.43
N ASN A 408 26.51 -15.83 -24.22
CA ASN A 408 26.86 -16.20 -25.59
C ASN A 408 26.05 -15.46 -26.67
N GLY A 409 24.98 -14.76 -26.29
CA GLY A 409 24.10 -13.96 -27.16
C GLY A 409 23.09 -14.77 -27.98
N ASP A 410 22.78 -16.00 -27.59
CA ASP A 410 21.85 -16.89 -28.32
C ASP A 410 20.36 -16.66 -27.96
N GLY A 411 20.09 -15.74 -27.04
CA GLY A 411 18.75 -15.41 -26.56
C GLY A 411 18.28 -16.30 -25.41
N LYS A 412 19.19 -17.04 -24.73
CA LYS A 412 18.91 -17.87 -23.55
C LYS A 412 19.86 -17.54 -22.41
N ALA A 413 19.36 -17.61 -21.18
CA ALA A 413 20.22 -17.48 -20.01
C ALA A 413 21.09 -18.74 -19.84
N ASP A 414 22.40 -18.54 -19.69
CA ASP A 414 23.37 -19.61 -19.45
C ASP A 414 24.13 -19.44 -18.12
N LYS A 415 23.91 -18.32 -17.41
CA LYS A 415 24.52 -18.04 -16.13
C LYS A 415 23.50 -17.56 -15.10
N HIS A 416 23.66 -18.04 -13.87
CA HIS A 416 22.81 -17.73 -12.73
C HIS A 416 23.66 -17.34 -11.51
N THR A 417 23.37 -16.18 -10.92
CA THR A 417 24.03 -15.68 -9.70
C THR A 417 22.99 -15.36 -8.64
N VAL A 418 23.19 -15.81 -7.39
CA VAL A 418 22.36 -15.37 -6.25
C VAL A 418 22.97 -14.08 -5.69
N PHE A 419 22.27 -12.97 -5.88
CA PHE A 419 22.70 -11.67 -5.35
C PHE A 419 22.33 -11.51 -3.87
N ALA A 420 21.11 -11.88 -3.50
CA ALA A 420 20.64 -11.87 -2.12
C ALA A 420 19.77 -13.09 -1.83
N ASP A 421 19.88 -13.61 -0.62
CA ASP A 421 19.09 -14.74 -0.11
C ASP A 421 18.47 -14.39 1.26
N SER A 422 17.87 -15.39 1.91
CA SER A 422 17.24 -15.22 3.24
C SER A 422 16.18 -14.11 3.24
N LEU A 423 15.55 -13.88 2.08
CA LEU A 423 14.46 -12.94 1.93
C LEU A 423 13.14 -13.60 2.31
N TYR A 424 12.15 -12.78 2.66
CA TYR A 424 10.78 -13.22 2.89
C TYR A 424 9.82 -12.39 2.06
N LEU A 425 9.14 -13.06 1.12
CA LEU A 425 8.17 -12.50 0.19
C LEU A 425 8.64 -11.20 -0.51
N PRO A 426 9.71 -11.23 -1.33
CA PRO A 426 10.17 -10.07 -2.09
C PRO A 426 9.24 -9.78 -3.29
N LEU A 427 8.01 -9.33 -3.00
CA LEU A 427 6.92 -9.15 -3.97
C LEU A 427 7.22 -8.14 -5.09
N GLY A 428 8.21 -7.28 -4.89
CA GLY A 428 8.65 -6.32 -5.88
C GLY A 428 10.00 -5.72 -5.49
N PHE A 429 10.74 -5.28 -6.51
CA PHE A 429 12.02 -4.60 -6.34
C PHE A 429 12.31 -3.72 -7.55
N GLU A 430 13.26 -2.79 -7.40
CA GLU A 430 13.81 -2.02 -8.52
C GLU A 430 15.27 -1.62 -8.25
N LEU A 431 16.07 -1.53 -9.32
CA LEU A 431 17.49 -1.18 -9.27
C LEU A 431 17.68 0.34 -9.18
N GLY A 432 18.70 0.77 -8.45
CA GLY A 432 19.11 2.18 -8.43
C GLY A 432 20.14 2.49 -7.34
N ASP A 433 20.81 3.63 -7.47
CA ASP A 433 21.82 4.13 -6.53
C ASP A 433 22.94 3.09 -6.24
N GLY A 434 23.31 2.34 -7.29
CA GLY A 434 24.27 1.25 -7.26
C GLY A 434 23.85 0.02 -6.45
N GLY A 435 22.57 -0.17 -6.15
CA GLY A 435 22.03 -1.33 -5.44
C GLY A 435 20.61 -1.67 -5.87
N VAL A 436 19.83 -2.23 -4.95
CA VAL A 436 18.45 -2.66 -5.19
C VAL A 436 17.53 -2.30 -4.02
N TYR A 437 16.38 -1.73 -4.35
CA TYR A 437 15.26 -1.44 -3.45
C TYR A 437 14.29 -2.62 -3.46
N VAL A 438 13.93 -3.18 -2.30
CA VAL A 438 13.20 -4.46 -2.20
C VAL A 438 12.08 -4.37 -1.17
N THR A 439 10.92 -4.93 -1.49
CA THR A 439 9.88 -5.20 -0.49
C THR A 439 10.30 -6.32 0.45
N GLN A 440 10.21 -6.07 1.76
CA GLN A 440 10.21 -7.09 2.80
C GLN A 440 9.19 -6.71 3.88
N ALA A 441 7.92 -6.57 3.48
CA ALA A 441 6.85 -6.03 4.33
C ALA A 441 6.90 -6.66 5.75
N PRO A 442 6.92 -5.84 6.82
CA PRO A 442 6.59 -4.40 6.84
C PRO A 442 7.74 -3.45 6.48
N ASN A 443 8.89 -3.99 6.07
CA ASN A 443 10.11 -3.23 5.79
C ASN A 443 10.26 -2.92 4.30
N PHE A 444 10.75 -1.72 4.01
CA PHE A 444 11.28 -1.35 2.71
C PHE A 444 12.80 -1.26 2.82
N VAL A 445 13.52 -2.11 2.09
CA VAL A 445 14.96 -2.34 2.29
C VAL A 445 15.78 -1.99 1.05
N PHE A 446 17.01 -1.54 1.27
CA PHE A 446 18.03 -1.35 0.25
C PHE A 446 19.16 -2.35 0.47
N LEU A 447 19.51 -3.08 -0.60
CA LEU A 447 20.60 -4.04 -0.63
C LEU A 447 21.68 -3.57 -1.61
N LYS A 448 22.94 -3.77 -1.28
CA LYS A 448 24.06 -3.39 -2.14
C LYS A 448 25.24 -4.33 -1.97
N ASP A 449 25.91 -4.60 -3.08
CA ASP A 449 27.26 -5.18 -3.09
C ASP A 449 28.27 -4.04 -3.00
N THR A 450 29.02 -3.98 -1.90
CA THR A 450 30.05 -2.95 -1.67
C THR A 450 31.46 -3.40 -1.98
N ASN A 451 31.68 -4.67 -2.33
CA ASN A 451 33.00 -5.25 -2.59
C ASN A 451 33.20 -5.79 -4.02
N GLY A 452 32.12 -5.94 -4.79
CA GLY A 452 32.14 -6.34 -6.20
C GLY A 452 32.11 -7.86 -6.45
N ASP A 453 31.79 -8.69 -5.46
CA ASP A 453 31.69 -10.15 -5.60
C ASP A 453 30.35 -10.64 -6.20
N GLY A 454 29.44 -9.71 -6.50
CA GLY A 454 28.11 -10.00 -7.04
C GLY A 454 27.10 -10.42 -5.98
N LYS A 455 27.39 -10.20 -4.68
CA LYS A 455 26.48 -10.49 -3.57
C LYS A 455 26.26 -9.26 -2.69
N ALA A 456 25.05 -9.12 -2.18
CA ALA A 456 24.75 -8.04 -1.26
C ALA A 456 25.44 -8.28 0.10
N ASP A 457 26.30 -7.35 0.50
CA ASP A 457 26.94 -7.32 1.82
C ASP A 457 26.39 -6.19 2.71
N LEU A 458 25.72 -5.21 2.12
CA LEU A 458 24.96 -4.17 2.80
C LEU A 458 23.46 -4.47 2.74
N LYS A 459 22.81 -4.44 3.91
CA LYS A 459 21.35 -4.40 4.05
C LYS A 459 20.97 -3.22 4.93
N LYS A 460 20.18 -2.28 4.39
CA LYS A 460 19.69 -1.11 5.10
C LYS A 460 18.17 -1.06 5.02
N THR A 461 17.49 -1.09 6.16
CA THR A 461 16.06 -0.77 6.20
C THR A 461 15.88 0.73 6.07
N LEU A 462 15.17 1.18 5.04
CA LEU A 462 14.95 2.60 4.75
C LEU A 462 13.73 3.13 5.49
N LEU A 463 12.62 2.39 5.39
CA LEU A 463 11.32 2.71 5.99
C LEU A 463 10.67 1.43 6.51
N LYS A 464 9.79 1.58 7.51
CA LYS A 464 9.08 0.49 8.16
C LYS A 464 7.62 0.82 8.35
N GLY A 465 6.81 -0.21 8.57
CA GLY A 465 5.41 -0.08 8.96
C GLY A 465 4.41 -0.23 7.83
N PHE A 466 4.84 -0.72 6.67
CA PHE A 466 3.94 -1.16 5.61
C PHE A 466 3.09 -2.36 6.08
N GLY A 467 1.90 -2.51 5.51
CA GLY A 467 0.96 -3.57 5.85
C GLY A 467 1.48 -4.97 5.48
N THR A 468 1.09 -5.97 6.26
CA THR A 468 1.45 -7.38 6.07
C THR A 468 0.21 -8.28 6.01
N GLU A 469 -0.99 -7.69 6.05
CA GLU A 469 -2.26 -8.37 6.25
C GLU A 469 -2.62 -9.31 5.10
N ASP A 470 -2.14 -9.03 3.88
CA ASP A 470 -2.32 -9.90 2.73
C ASP A 470 -1.15 -9.71 1.76
N SER A 471 -0.40 -10.79 1.50
CA SER A 471 0.76 -10.78 0.62
C SER A 471 0.43 -10.51 -0.85
N HIS A 472 -0.82 -10.73 -1.30
CA HIS A 472 -1.23 -10.26 -2.61
C HIS A 472 -1.41 -8.76 -2.65
N HIS A 473 -1.73 -8.11 -1.55
CA HIS A 473 -2.06 -6.68 -1.53
C HIS A 473 -0.92 -5.81 -1.00
N ALA A 474 0.11 -6.41 -0.40
CA ALA A 474 1.31 -5.77 0.13
C ALA A 474 2.09 -4.96 -0.92
N ILE A 475 2.89 -3.99 -0.46
CA ILE A 475 3.71 -3.11 -1.32
C ILE A 475 4.43 -3.86 -2.44
N SER A 476 4.06 -3.57 -3.68
CA SER A 476 4.59 -4.26 -4.87
C SER A 476 4.67 -3.34 -6.09
N ALA A 477 4.94 -3.93 -7.26
CA ALA A 477 4.90 -3.31 -8.59
C ALA A 477 5.87 -2.12 -8.82
N TYR A 478 7.03 -2.08 -8.17
CA TYR A 478 7.99 -0.97 -8.22
C TYR A 478 8.27 -0.45 -9.63
N THR A 479 8.25 0.88 -9.79
CA THR A 479 8.66 1.55 -11.02
C THR A 479 9.19 2.94 -10.69
N TRP A 480 10.30 3.34 -11.34
CA TRP A 480 10.75 4.73 -11.30
C TRP A 480 9.83 5.61 -12.13
N GLY A 481 9.32 6.67 -11.52
CA GLY A 481 8.78 7.79 -12.27
C GLY A 481 9.90 8.53 -13.02
N PRO A 482 9.56 9.28 -14.08
CA PRO A 482 10.53 10.12 -14.76
C PRO A 482 11.12 11.20 -13.82
N ASP A 483 10.39 11.57 -12.78
CA ASP A 483 10.79 12.52 -11.74
C ASP A 483 11.87 12.00 -10.78
N GLY A 484 12.30 10.74 -10.92
CA GLY A 484 13.32 10.13 -10.07
C GLY A 484 12.79 9.60 -8.73
N ALA A 485 11.47 9.52 -8.54
CA ALA A 485 10.86 8.86 -7.39
C ALA A 485 10.47 7.40 -7.70
N LEU A 486 10.47 6.53 -6.68
CA LEU A 486 9.92 5.17 -6.76
C LEU A 486 8.43 5.19 -6.43
N TYR A 487 7.65 4.54 -7.28
CA TYR A 487 6.22 4.33 -7.08
C TYR A 487 5.96 2.88 -6.71
N MET A 488 5.12 2.66 -5.71
CA MET A 488 4.74 1.33 -5.22
C MET A 488 3.29 1.34 -4.73
N HIS A 489 2.57 0.22 -4.87
CA HIS A 489 1.15 0.17 -4.55
C HIS A 489 0.81 -0.80 -3.42
N GLU A 490 -0.24 -0.47 -2.68
CA GLU A 490 -0.91 -1.32 -1.68
C GLU A 490 -2.39 -1.46 -2.02
N GLY A 491 -2.99 -2.61 -1.68
CA GLY A 491 -4.41 -2.93 -1.91
C GLY A 491 -5.32 -2.82 -0.67
N THR A 492 -6.55 -3.33 -0.80
CA THR A 492 -7.67 -3.06 0.13
C THR A 492 -7.52 -3.53 1.57
N PHE A 493 -6.61 -4.45 1.93
CA PHE A 493 -6.60 -5.02 3.30
C PHE A 493 -5.61 -4.37 4.26
N LEU A 494 -4.69 -3.57 3.74
CA LEU A 494 -3.52 -3.15 4.49
C LEU A 494 -3.79 -1.92 5.36
N HIS A 495 -3.10 -1.86 6.51
CA HIS A 495 -3.04 -0.69 7.38
C HIS A 495 -1.57 -0.31 7.63
N SER A 496 -1.11 0.65 6.84
CA SER A 496 0.27 1.10 6.79
C SER A 496 0.47 2.35 7.63
N GLN A 497 1.52 2.33 8.46
CA GLN A 497 1.90 3.43 9.34
C GLN A 497 3.42 3.60 9.33
N ILE A 498 3.91 4.59 8.60
CA ILE A 498 5.34 4.78 8.34
C ILE A 498 5.80 6.07 8.98
N GLU A 499 6.89 6.03 9.74
CA GLU A 499 7.55 7.23 10.26
C GLU A 499 8.53 7.78 9.24
N THR A 500 8.56 9.11 9.09
CA THR A 500 9.50 9.79 8.20
C THR A 500 10.04 11.05 8.89
N PRO A 501 11.18 11.60 8.45
CA PRO A 501 11.69 12.87 8.97
C PRO A 501 10.74 14.06 8.75
N TYR A 502 9.70 13.87 7.94
CA TYR A 502 8.63 14.82 7.63
C TYR A 502 7.33 14.54 8.40
N GLY A 503 7.36 13.61 9.35
CA GLY A 503 6.20 13.16 10.12
C GLY A 503 5.64 11.82 9.66
N PRO A 504 4.68 11.26 10.42
CA PRO A 504 4.12 9.95 10.11
C PRO A 504 3.21 9.99 8.87
N LYS A 505 3.38 9.03 7.97
CA LYS A 505 2.59 8.82 6.75
C LYS A 505 1.73 7.57 6.92
N ARG A 506 0.44 7.67 6.60
CA ARG A 506 -0.53 6.59 6.84
C ARG A 506 -1.31 6.23 5.59
N GLY A 507 -1.54 4.94 5.47
CA GLY A 507 -2.28 4.31 4.40
C GLY A 507 -3.22 3.27 4.96
N ALA A 508 -4.40 3.14 4.39
CA ALA A 508 -5.29 2.03 4.69
C ALA A 508 -6.15 1.74 3.47
N ASN A 509 -6.53 0.49 3.22
CA ASN A 509 -7.49 0.13 2.17
C ASN A 509 -7.15 0.71 0.78
N GLY A 510 -5.92 0.53 0.30
CA GLY A 510 -5.48 0.95 -1.04
C GLY A 510 -4.72 2.28 -1.07
N ILE A 511 -3.45 2.27 -1.49
CA ILE A 511 -2.59 3.47 -1.60
C ILE A 511 -1.59 3.28 -2.75
N THR A 512 -1.30 4.35 -3.50
CA THR A 512 -0.03 4.46 -4.23
C THR A 512 0.92 5.35 -3.44
N TRP A 513 2.09 4.82 -3.12
CA TRP A 513 3.17 5.55 -2.44
C TRP A 513 4.17 6.08 -3.48
N ARG A 514 4.69 7.29 -3.23
CA ARG A 514 5.81 7.89 -3.97
C ARG A 514 6.97 8.14 -3.00
N TYR A 515 8.10 7.48 -3.21
CA TYR A 515 9.30 7.60 -2.38
C TYR A 515 10.43 8.27 -3.16
N GLU A 516 10.96 9.37 -2.65
CA GLU A 516 12.12 10.07 -3.21
C GLU A 516 13.38 9.72 -2.41
N PRO A 517 14.33 8.93 -2.94
CA PRO A 517 15.42 8.40 -2.12
C PRO A 517 16.42 9.43 -1.61
N ARG A 518 16.66 10.51 -2.36
CA ARG A 518 17.66 11.51 -1.97
C ARG A 518 17.20 12.38 -0.79
N THR A 519 15.91 12.72 -0.77
CA THR A 519 15.26 13.47 0.32
C THR A 519 14.65 12.54 1.38
N MET A 520 14.59 11.24 1.11
CA MET A 520 13.88 10.21 1.88
C MET A 520 12.40 10.55 2.15
N LYS A 521 11.78 11.37 1.30
CA LYS A 521 10.39 11.76 1.42
C LYS A 521 9.49 10.65 0.91
N LEU A 522 8.50 10.27 1.71
CA LEU A 522 7.43 9.35 1.33
C LEU A 522 6.11 10.14 1.30
N ASP A 523 5.41 10.11 0.17
CA ASP A 523 4.10 10.73 0.00
C ASP A 523 3.03 9.70 -0.36
N PRO A 524 1.82 9.80 0.22
CA PRO A 524 0.67 9.01 -0.20
C PRO A 524 0.12 9.61 -1.51
N TYR A 525 0.84 9.37 -2.61
CA TYR A 525 0.60 9.96 -3.93
C TYR A 525 -0.84 9.82 -4.40
N ILE A 526 -1.48 8.66 -4.15
CA ILE A 526 -2.91 8.46 -4.42
C ILE A 526 -3.54 7.69 -3.25
N SER A 527 -4.59 8.25 -2.64
CA SER A 527 -5.44 7.56 -1.66
C SER A 527 -6.75 7.10 -2.29
N PHE A 528 -6.72 5.92 -2.89
CA PHE A 528 -7.85 5.34 -3.62
C PHE A 528 -8.10 3.88 -3.19
N PRO A 529 -9.35 3.42 -3.12
CA PRO A 529 -9.67 2.05 -2.74
C PRO A 529 -9.38 1.04 -3.86
N TYR A 530 -8.10 0.88 -4.19
CA TYR A 530 -7.68 -0.20 -5.07
C TYR A 530 -8.04 -1.54 -4.45
N ALA A 531 -8.42 -2.49 -5.31
CA ALA A 531 -8.47 -3.88 -4.91
C ALA A 531 -7.04 -4.42 -4.82
N ASN A 532 -6.40 -4.70 -5.96
CA ASN A 532 -5.05 -5.26 -6.02
C ASN A 532 -4.21 -4.69 -7.20
N PRO A 533 -3.59 -3.51 -7.03
CA PRO A 533 -2.90 -2.77 -8.10
C PRO A 533 -1.48 -3.29 -8.41
N TRP A 534 -1.34 -4.37 -9.19
CA TRP A 534 -0.02 -4.97 -9.54
C TRP A 534 0.58 -4.50 -10.87
N GLY A 535 -0.03 -3.52 -11.53
CA GLY A 535 0.46 -3.01 -12.80
C GLY A 535 0.64 -1.51 -12.77
N GLN A 536 1.80 -1.03 -13.20
CA GLN A 536 2.00 0.38 -13.53
C GLN A 536 3.03 0.59 -14.62
N VAL A 537 2.86 1.69 -15.36
CA VAL A 537 3.81 2.16 -16.37
C VAL A 537 3.67 3.68 -16.51
N PHE A 538 4.75 4.33 -16.94
CA PHE A 538 4.74 5.73 -17.33
C PHE A 538 4.83 5.83 -18.86
N THR A 539 3.96 6.64 -19.45
CA THR A 539 4.03 7.00 -20.87
C THR A 539 5.28 7.85 -21.16
N ARG A 540 5.60 8.06 -22.45
CA ARG A 540 6.76 8.88 -22.88
C ARG A 540 6.77 10.32 -22.33
N ASN A 541 5.62 10.93 -22.09
CA ASN A 541 5.47 12.25 -21.46
C ASN A 541 5.34 12.17 -19.92
N GLY A 542 5.57 10.99 -19.34
CA GLY A 542 5.58 10.75 -17.91
C GLY A 542 4.20 10.57 -17.28
N THR A 543 3.13 10.33 -18.03
CA THR A 543 1.80 10.11 -17.46
C THR A 543 1.69 8.71 -16.89
N HIS A 544 1.19 8.60 -15.65
CA HIS A 544 1.12 7.35 -14.93
C HIS A 544 -0.18 6.59 -15.25
N LEU A 545 -0.05 5.33 -15.66
CA LEU A 545 -1.15 4.38 -15.85
C LEU A 545 -1.05 3.26 -14.80
N ILE A 546 -2.18 2.87 -14.21
CA ILE A 546 -2.25 1.85 -13.16
C ILE A 546 -3.24 0.76 -13.57
N ALA A 547 -2.93 -0.51 -13.30
CA ALA A 547 -3.83 -1.65 -13.50
C ALA A 547 -4.10 -2.37 -12.18
N ASP A 548 -5.38 -2.64 -11.94
CA ASP A 548 -5.87 -3.37 -10.77
C ASP A 548 -6.33 -4.78 -11.18
N VAL A 549 -5.60 -5.77 -10.70
CA VAL A 549 -5.80 -7.18 -11.01
C VAL A 549 -7.16 -7.65 -10.55
N SER A 550 -7.54 -7.32 -9.31
CA SER A 550 -8.69 -7.92 -8.65
C SER A 550 -10.01 -7.38 -9.18
N THR A 551 -10.05 -6.13 -9.65
CA THR A 551 -11.23 -5.56 -10.32
C THR A 551 -11.18 -5.67 -11.84
N GLY A 552 -9.96 -5.78 -12.40
CA GLY A 552 -9.70 -5.65 -13.84
C GLY A 552 -9.76 -4.20 -14.34
N MET A 553 -9.84 -3.23 -13.43
CA MET A 553 -9.91 -1.80 -13.74
C MET A 553 -8.54 -1.24 -14.11
N ASN A 554 -8.51 -0.29 -15.03
CA ASN A 554 -7.28 0.37 -15.43
C ASN A 554 -7.48 1.88 -15.38
N TYR A 555 -6.56 2.57 -14.71
CA TYR A 555 -6.75 3.96 -14.30
C TYR A 555 -5.76 4.88 -14.97
N PHE A 556 -6.28 5.99 -15.48
CA PHE A 556 -5.52 7.18 -15.80
C PHE A 556 -5.29 7.95 -14.50
N ALA A 557 -4.06 7.94 -13.97
CA ALA A 557 -3.78 8.35 -12.61
C ALA A 557 -3.86 9.87 -12.30
N PRO A 558 -3.51 10.82 -13.21
CA PRO A 558 -3.45 12.26 -12.89
C PRO A 558 -4.63 12.85 -12.07
N PRO A 559 -5.91 12.61 -12.43
CA PRO A 559 -7.05 13.14 -11.66
C PRO A 559 -7.13 12.61 -10.22
N MET A 560 -6.49 11.48 -9.93
CA MET A 560 -6.49 10.83 -8.60
C MET A 560 -5.36 11.33 -7.70
N THR A 561 -4.52 12.27 -8.17
CA THR A 561 -3.37 12.85 -7.43
C THR A 561 -3.74 14.11 -6.64
N VAL A 562 -5.03 14.45 -6.63
CA VAL A 562 -5.61 15.52 -5.83
C VAL A 562 -5.28 15.29 -4.34
N ALA A 563 -5.01 16.37 -3.62
CA ALA A 563 -4.72 16.33 -2.20
C ALA A 563 -5.85 15.68 -1.40
N ILE A 564 -5.47 14.83 -0.44
CA ILE A 564 -6.42 14.11 0.40
C ILE A 564 -5.79 13.79 1.75
N ASN A 565 -6.56 14.00 2.81
CA ASN A 565 -6.11 13.74 4.18
C ASN A 565 -6.49 12.32 4.60
N TYR A 566 -5.55 11.59 5.20
CA TYR A 566 -5.85 10.31 5.84
C TYR A 566 -6.93 10.49 6.94
N PRO A 567 -7.91 9.57 7.07
CA PRO A 567 -8.05 8.32 6.32
C PRO A 567 -8.92 8.43 5.06
N ILE A 568 -9.32 9.62 4.61
CA ILE A 568 -10.28 9.78 3.52
C ILE A 568 -9.75 9.17 2.21
N LYS A 569 -10.70 8.66 1.42
CA LYS A 569 -10.46 8.00 0.13
C LYS A 569 -11.16 8.75 -0.99
N HIS A 570 -10.50 8.78 -2.14
CA HIS A 570 -11.12 9.29 -3.35
C HIS A 570 -12.30 8.42 -3.78
N LYS A 571 -13.29 9.03 -4.46
CA LYS A 571 -14.40 8.30 -5.09
C LYS A 571 -13.92 7.48 -6.28
N GLN A 572 -14.76 6.56 -6.78
CA GLN A 572 -14.43 5.71 -7.94
C GLN A 572 -14.04 6.52 -9.17
N MET A 573 -12.99 6.05 -9.84
CA MET A 573 -12.52 6.55 -11.12
C MET A 573 -12.96 5.60 -12.23
N LYS A 574 -13.27 6.14 -13.41
CA LYS A 574 -13.63 5.33 -14.58
C LYS A 574 -12.46 4.49 -15.08
N ASP A 575 -12.79 3.38 -15.72
CA ASP A 575 -11.85 2.56 -16.47
C ASP A 575 -11.56 3.24 -17.81
N PHE A 576 -10.29 3.31 -18.23
CA PHE A 576 -9.97 3.84 -19.56
C PHE A 576 -10.11 2.78 -20.67
N LEU A 577 -10.30 1.49 -20.34
CA LEU A 577 -10.58 0.46 -21.34
C LEU A 577 -12.04 0.51 -21.79
N THR A 578 -12.31 0.35 -23.10
CA THR A 578 -13.69 0.36 -23.64
C THR A 578 -14.43 -0.99 -23.50
N ILE A 579 -13.81 -1.99 -22.88
CA ILE A 579 -14.35 -3.35 -22.81
C ILE A 579 -15.38 -3.47 -21.69
N SER A 580 -16.50 -4.15 -21.98
CA SER A 580 -17.57 -4.35 -20.99
C SER A 580 -17.26 -5.48 -19.98
N LYS A 581 -16.39 -6.42 -20.35
CA LYS A 581 -15.89 -7.50 -19.47
C LYS A 581 -14.43 -7.22 -19.13
N ARG A 582 -14.17 -6.92 -17.86
CA ARG A 582 -12.85 -6.55 -17.36
C ARG A 582 -12.02 -7.81 -17.05
N PRO A 583 -10.95 -8.11 -17.81
CA PRO A 583 -10.05 -9.20 -17.48
C PRO A 583 -9.22 -8.83 -16.26
N LYS A 584 -8.76 -9.84 -15.50
CA LYS A 584 -7.85 -9.62 -14.37
C LYS A 584 -6.48 -9.24 -14.92
N THR A 585 -6.14 -7.95 -14.88
CA THR A 585 -4.92 -7.39 -15.48
C THR A 585 -3.80 -7.24 -14.44
N CYS A 586 -2.71 -7.99 -14.58
CA CYS A 586 -1.44 -7.76 -13.86
C CYS A 586 -0.35 -7.43 -14.89
N GLY A 587 0.77 -6.85 -14.47
CA GLY A 587 1.90 -6.54 -15.37
C GLY A 587 1.50 -5.59 -16.53
N VAL A 588 2.06 -4.39 -16.55
CA VAL A 588 1.72 -3.39 -17.58
C VAL A 588 2.98 -2.94 -18.29
N GLU A 589 2.93 -2.87 -19.61
CA GLU A 589 4.03 -2.35 -20.42
C GLU A 589 3.50 -1.60 -21.64
N ILE A 590 4.26 -0.62 -22.14
CA ILE A 590 3.96 0.09 -23.39
C ILE A 590 4.92 -0.40 -24.46
N VAL A 591 4.39 -0.71 -25.64
CA VAL A 591 5.23 -1.04 -26.81
C VAL A 591 6.01 0.20 -27.24
N SER A 592 7.30 0.24 -26.91
CA SER A 592 8.28 1.24 -27.35
C SER A 592 9.58 0.52 -27.72
N SER A 593 9.60 -0.10 -28.90
CA SER A 593 10.73 -0.87 -29.39
C SER A 593 10.74 -0.91 -30.91
N ARG A 594 11.81 -0.42 -31.55
CA ARG A 594 11.96 -0.49 -33.02
C ARG A 594 12.01 -1.93 -33.55
N HIS A 595 12.28 -2.91 -32.69
CA HIS A 595 12.19 -4.33 -33.05
C HIS A 595 10.73 -4.77 -33.33
N PHE A 596 9.74 -4.09 -32.78
CA PHE A 596 8.31 -4.40 -32.98
C PHE A 596 7.74 -3.57 -34.16
N PRO A 597 6.63 -3.99 -34.80
CA PRO A 597 6.06 -3.28 -35.95
C PRO A 597 5.48 -1.91 -35.57
N GLU A 598 5.40 -1.00 -36.54
CA GLU A 598 4.85 0.36 -36.33
C GLU A 598 3.41 0.34 -35.84
N SER A 599 2.62 -0.63 -36.28
CA SER A 599 1.22 -0.82 -35.88
C SER A 599 1.04 -1.14 -34.39
N ALA A 600 2.10 -1.58 -33.71
CA ALA A 600 2.08 -1.92 -32.30
C ALA A 600 2.57 -0.78 -31.38
N GLN A 601 3.34 0.19 -31.90
CA GLN A 601 3.97 1.22 -31.07
C GLN A 601 2.92 2.06 -30.32
N GLY A 602 3.15 2.28 -29.03
CA GLY A 602 2.24 3.01 -28.14
C GLY A 602 1.06 2.19 -27.62
N ASN A 603 0.89 0.94 -28.06
CA ASN A 603 -0.11 0.07 -27.45
C ASN A 603 0.28 -0.29 -26.02
N VAL A 604 -0.72 -0.39 -25.14
CA VAL A 604 -0.57 -0.87 -23.76
C VAL A 604 -0.85 -2.36 -23.70
N LEU A 605 0.08 -3.08 -23.09
CA LEU A 605 0.03 -4.52 -22.88
C LEU A 605 -0.39 -4.81 -21.43
N PHE A 606 -1.24 -5.81 -21.26
CA PHE A 606 -1.62 -6.33 -19.95
C PHE A 606 -1.46 -7.85 -19.92
N ASN A 607 -0.79 -8.38 -18.90
CA ASN A 607 -0.89 -9.81 -18.62
C ASN A 607 -2.26 -10.11 -18.03
N THR A 608 -2.82 -11.25 -18.40
CA THR A 608 -4.02 -11.79 -17.77
C THR A 608 -3.81 -13.28 -17.52
N PHE A 609 -4.31 -13.78 -16.39
CA PHE A 609 -4.02 -15.15 -15.93
C PHE A 609 -5.27 -15.91 -15.44
N ILE A 610 -6.44 -15.26 -15.40
CA ILE A 610 -7.74 -15.88 -15.11
C ILE A 610 -8.64 -15.72 -16.33
N GLY A 611 -9.22 -16.83 -16.81
CA GLY A 611 -10.06 -16.86 -18.01
C GLY A 611 -9.23 -16.80 -19.31
N PHE A 612 -8.67 -15.64 -19.64
CA PHE A 612 -7.67 -15.51 -20.70
C PHE A 612 -6.28 -15.56 -20.08
N GLN A 613 -5.46 -16.54 -20.45
CA GLN A 613 -4.09 -16.69 -19.94
C GLN A 613 -3.10 -16.24 -21.02
N GLY A 614 -2.57 -15.03 -20.91
CA GLY A 614 -1.75 -14.45 -21.98
C GLY A 614 -1.54 -12.94 -21.85
N ILE A 615 -1.23 -12.31 -22.98
CA ILE A 615 -0.99 -10.87 -23.11
C ILE A 615 -2.06 -10.27 -24.01
N LYS A 616 -2.88 -9.38 -23.46
CA LYS A 616 -3.80 -8.54 -24.23
C LYS A 616 -3.14 -7.22 -24.61
N GLN A 617 -3.51 -6.69 -25.76
CA GLN A 617 -2.97 -5.45 -26.31
C GLN A 617 -4.10 -4.45 -26.55
N HIS A 618 -3.86 -3.18 -26.22
CA HIS A 618 -4.84 -2.11 -26.38
C HIS A 618 -4.22 -0.88 -27.06
N LYS A 619 -4.88 -0.37 -28.08
CA LYS A 619 -4.50 0.88 -28.73
C LYS A 619 -5.07 2.06 -27.95
N VAL A 620 -4.18 2.95 -27.50
CA VAL A 620 -4.54 4.13 -26.72
C VAL A 620 -4.80 5.33 -27.63
N SER A 621 -5.81 6.12 -27.28
CA SER A 621 -6.16 7.39 -27.91
C SER A 621 -6.54 8.41 -26.84
N GLU A 622 -6.39 9.69 -27.15
CA GLU A 622 -6.74 10.77 -26.22
C GLU A 622 -8.25 10.97 -26.18
N GLU A 623 -8.78 11.24 -24.98
CA GLU A 623 -10.18 11.60 -24.77
C GLU A 623 -10.24 12.76 -23.76
N GLY A 624 -10.48 13.98 -24.26
CA GLY A 624 -10.45 15.19 -23.45
C GLY A 624 -9.07 15.41 -22.82
N SER A 625 -9.03 15.56 -21.49
CA SER A 625 -7.81 15.65 -20.68
C SER A 625 -7.13 14.31 -20.44
N GLY A 626 -7.83 13.19 -20.61
CA GLY A 626 -7.34 11.85 -20.32
C GLY A 626 -7.20 10.98 -21.56
N ILE A 627 -7.44 9.68 -21.39
CA ILE A 627 -7.27 8.65 -22.43
C ILE A 627 -8.43 7.67 -22.45
N VAL A 628 -8.54 6.97 -23.58
CA VAL A 628 -9.36 5.79 -23.81
C VAL A 628 -8.54 4.74 -24.57
N ALA A 629 -8.75 3.45 -24.32
CA ALA A 629 -8.02 2.39 -25.01
C ALA A 629 -8.93 1.27 -25.51
N HIS A 630 -8.68 0.84 -26.74
CA HIS A 630 -9.45 -0.19 -27.45
C HIS A 630 -8.64 -1.47 -27.58
N GLU A 631 -9.22 -2.60 -27.18
CA GLU A 631 -8.61 -3.92 -27.36
C GLU A 631 -8.40 -4.20 -28.86
N VAL A 632 -7.19 -4.65 -29.19
CA VAL A 632 -6.83 -5.17 -30.52
C VAL A 632 -6.48 -6.65 -30.39
N GLU A 633 -6.02 -7.29 -31.46
CA GLU A 633 -5.64 -8.70 -31.43
C GLU A 633 -4.64 -8.96 -30.27
N PRO A 634 -4.90 -9.98 -29.41
CA PRO A 634 -4.01 -10.33 -28.33
C PRO A 634 -2.63 -10.74 -28.85
N LEU A 635 -1.59 -10.36 -28.12
CA LEU A 635 -0.21 -10.66 -28.51
C LEU A 635 0.12 -12.14 -28.27
N LEU A 636 -0.37 -12.70 -27.16
CA LEU A 636 -0.07 -14.06 -26.70
C LEU A 636 -1.27 -14.67 -25.99
N GLN A 637 -1.53 -15.95 -26.21
CA GLN A 637 -2.40 -16.79 -25.38
C GLN A 637 -1.75 -18.17 -25.15
N SER A 638 -1.80 -18.70 -23.93
CA SER A 638 -1.38 -20.07 -23.63
C SER A 638 -2.56 -21.03 -23.58
N LYS A 639 -2.30 -22.28 -23.96
CA LYS A 639 -3.19 -23.44 -23.77
C LYS A 639 -2.94 -24.17 -22.45
N ASP A 640 -1.82 -23.91 -21.77
CA ASP A 640 -1.51 -24.53 -20.48
C ASP A 640 -2.31 -23.85 -19.36
N PRO A 641 -3.20 -24.58 -18.64
CA PRO A 641 -3.99 -24.01 -17.56
C PRO A 641 -3.16 -23.58 -16.35
N ASN A 642 -1.86 -23.93 -16.26
CA ASN A 642 -0.94 -23.53 -15.19
C ASN A 642 -0.07 -22.33 -15.56
N PHE A 643 -0.09 -21.87 -16.81
CA PHE A 643 0.62 -20.67 -17.23
C PHE A 643 0.08 -19.43 -16.49
N ARG A 644 0.96 -18.69 -15.81
CA ARG A 644 0.65 -17.51 -14.98
C ARG A 644 1.58 -16.34 -15.35
N PRO A 645 1.26 -15.57 -16.39
CA PRO A 645 2.02 -14.38 -16.72
C PRO A 645 1.78 -13.33 -15.63
N VAL A 646 2.85 -12.88 -14.94
CA VAL A 646 2.73 -11.95 -13.79
C VAL A 646 3.45 -10.62 -13.98
N ASP A 647 4.47 -10.58 -14.84
CA ASP A 647 5.24 -9.37 -15.14
C ASP A 647 5.78 -9.44 -16.58
N LEU A 648 5.94 -8.29 -17.26
CA LEU A 648 6.47 -8.19 -18.61
C LEU A 648 7.23 -6.87 -18.82
N LYS A 649 8.36 -6.91 -19.53
CA LYS A 649 9.22 -5.72 -19.78
C LYS A 649 10.03 -5.87 -21.06
N PHE A 650 10.33 -4.75 -21.72
CA PHE A 650 11.26 -4.73 -22.85
C PHE A 650 12.73 -4.79 -22.40
N GLY A 651 13.46 -5.75 -22.97
CA GLY A 651 14.88 -5.96 -22.75
C GLY A 651 15.79 -4.97 -23.51
N PRO A 652 17.10 -4.97 -23.24
CA PRO A 652 18.09 -4.16 -23.94
C PRO A 652 18.22 -4.48 -25.44
N ASP A 653 17.81 -5.67 -25.85
CA ASP A 653 17.77 -6.14 -27.24
C ASP A 653 16.46 -5.77 -27.96
N GLY A 654 15.57 -5.03 -27.28
CA GLY A 654 14.26 -4.63 -27.81
C GLY A 654 13.22 -5.77 -27.87
N ALA A 655 13.54 -6.97 -27.38
CA ALA A 655 12.56 -8.05 -27.23
C ALA A 655 11.68 -7.84 -26.00
N LEU A 656 10.49 -8.40 -26.00
CA LEU A 656 9.60 -8.40 -24.83
C LEU A 656 9.83 -9.67 -24.01
N TYR A 657 10.13 -9.52 -22.73
CA TYR A 657 10.30 -10.64 -21.80
C TYR A 657 9.07 -10.77 -20.90
N LEU A 658 8.75 -12.01 -20.52
CA LEU A 658 7.56 -12.37 -19.76
C LEU A 658 7.91 -13.35 -18.65
N LEU A 659 7.55 -13.01 -17.41
CA LEU A 659 7.63 -13.94 -16.28
C LEU A 659 6.38 -14.80 -16.20
N ASP A 660 6.60 -16.11 -16.19
CA ASP A 660 5.60 -17.12 -15.90
C ASP A 660 5.86 -17.70 -14.51
N TRP A 661 5.02 -17.29 -13.54
CA TRP A 661 5.05 -17.81 -12.18
C TRP A 661 4.83 -19.32 -12.14
N TYR A 662 4.00 -19.81 -13.06
CA TYR A 662 3.55 -21.19 -13.24
C TYR A 662 3.09 -21.91 -11.97
N ASP A 663 1.78 -21.97 -11.77
CA ASP A 663 1.20 -22.66 -10.61
C ASP A 663 -0.26 -23.03 -10.90
N ALA A 664 -0.64 -24.24 -10.49
CA ALA A 664 -2.04 -24.65 -10.52
C ALA A 664 -2.87 -23.82 -9.53
N VAL A 665 -2.26 -23.41 -8.40
CA VAL A 665 -2.93 -22.70 -7.31
C VAL A 665 -2.66 -21.20 -7.38
N ILE A 666 -3.61 -20.47 -7.97
CA ILE A 666 -3.51 -19.03 -8.24
C ILE A 666 -3.43 -18.19 -6.97
N GLN A 667 -4.20 -18.54 -5.94
CA GLN A 667 -4.34 -17.71 -4.75
C GLN A 667 -4.39 -18.52 -3.46
N HIS A 668 -4.27 -17.83 -2.34
CA HIS A 668 -4.55 -18.35 -1.00
C HIS A 668 -5.86 -17.77 -0.43
N GLY A 669 -6.67 -17.13 -1.29
CA GLY A 669 -8.00 -16.62 -1.02
C GLY A 669 -9.07 -17.70 -0.81
N GLU A 670 -9.03 -18.70 -1.68
CA GLU A 670 -9.97 -19.83 -1.74
C GLU A 670 -9.30 -21.17 -1.41
N GLN A 671 -7.96 -21.19 -1.35
CA GLN A 671 -7.16 -22.41 -1.17
C GLN A 671 -6.25 -22.26 0.05
N ASN A 672 -5.97 -23.38 0.70
CA ASN A 672 -5.16 -23.42 1.93
C ASN A 672 -3.70 -22.95 1.67
N PHE A 673 -3.02 -22.40 2.69
CA PHE A 673 -1.61 -22.02 2.59
C PHE A 673 -0.71 -23.22 2.29
N ARG A 674 -1.12 -24.41 2.73
CA ARG A 674 -0.43 -25.70 2.57
C ARG A 674 -1.09 -26.60 1.52
N ASP A 675 -1.82 -26.04 0.56
CA ASP A 675 -2.42 -26.82 -0.53
C ASP A 675 -1.32 -27.63 -1.26
N PRO A 676 -1.44 -28.98 -1.34
CA PRO A 676 -0.39 -29.82 -1.92
C PRO A 676 -0.24 -29.64 -3.44
N GLN A 677 -1.18 -28.97 -4.12
CA GLN A 677 -1.07 -28.65 -5.55
C GLN A 677 -0.25 -27.39 -5.81
N ARG A 678 0.11 -26.63 -4.76
CA ARG A 678 0.92 -25.42 -4.90
C ARG A 678 2.34 -25.79 -5.32
N ASP A 679 2.81 -25.12 -6.37
CA ASP A 679 4.15 -25.33 -6.87
C ASP A 679 5.15 -24.41 -6.18
N HIS A 680 6.22 -24.98 -5.64
CA HIS A 680 7.31 -24.24 -4.99
C HIS A 680 8.65 -24.34 -5.74
N THR A 681 8.63 -24.93 -6.93
CA THR A 681 9.83 -25.46 -7.62
C THR A 681 9.99 -24.96 -9.04
N ARG A 682 8.88 -24.66 -9.74
CA ARG A 682 8.90 -24.33 -11.16
C ARG A 682 8.68 -22.84 -11.43
N GLY A 683 9.11 -22.39 -12.60
CA GLY A 683 9.00 -21.00 -13.05
C GLY A 683 9.72 -20.83 -14.38
N ARG A 684 9.18 -20.00 -15.29
CA ARG A 684 9.76 -19.78 -16.62
C ARG A 684 9.86 -18.30 -16.96
N ILE A 685 10.79 -18.02 -17.86
CA ILE A 685 10.93 -16.71 -18.50
C ILE A 685 10.91 -16.92 -20.01
N TRP A 686 10.00 -16.22 -20.68
CA TRP A 686 9.83 -16.29 -22.12
C TRP A 686 10.28 -14.99 -22.78
N ARG A 687 10.81 -15.08 -23.99
CA ARG A 687 11.29 -13.96 -24.82
C ARG A 687 10.52 -13.92 -26.12
N ILE A 688 9.86 -12.80 -26.40
CA ILE A 688 9.02 -12.56 -27.58
C ILE A 688 9.72 -11.59 -28.52
N THR A 689 9.82 -11.97 -29.79
CA THR A 689 10.47 -11.20 -30.86
C THR A 689 9.56 -11.10 -32.09
N TYR A 690 9.84 -10.15 -32.98
CA TYR A 690 9.17 -10.01 -34.27
C TYR A 690 10.09 -10.53 -35.39
N LYS A 691 9.57 -11.39 -36.28
CA LYS A 691 10.38 -12.15 -37.26
C LYS A 691 11.08 -11.26 -38.28
N ASP A 692 10.39 -10.22 -38.75
CA ASP A 692 10.83 -9.43 -39.92
C ASP A 692 11.62 -8.17 -39.56
N LYS A 693 11.99 -8.00 -38.30
CA LYS A 693 12.82 -6.88 -37.84
C LYS A 693 13.99 -7.40 -37.01
N PRO A 694 15.21 -6.85 -37.17
CA PRO A 694 16.34 -7.26 -36.35
C PRO A 694 16.11 -6.88 -34.89
N VAL A 695 16.65 -7.70 -33.98
CA VAL A 695 16.77 -7.32 -32.57
C VAL A 695 17.73 -6.14 -32.43
N LEU A 696 17.54 -5.33 -31.41
CA LEU A 696 18.41 -4.20 -31.12
C LEU A 696 19.73 -4.70 -30.56
N LYS A 697 20.81 -3.95 -30.77
CA LYS A 697 22.10 -4.24 -30.16
C LYS A 697 22.11 -3.67 -28.74
N PRO A 698 22.26 -4.49 -27.69
CA PRO A 698 22.38 -3.99 -26.32
C PRO A 698 23.55 -3.03 -26.16
N VAL A 699 23.32 -1.96 -25.39
CA VAL A 699 24.35 -1.00 -25.00
C VAL A 699 24.67 -1.22 -23.52
N ASP A 700 25.93 -1.50 -23.20
CA ASP A 700 26.40 -1.54 -21.82
C ASP A 700 26.59 -0.10 -21.30
N LEU A 701 25.56 0.40 -20.62
CA LEU A 701 25.51 1.76 -20.07
C LEU A 701 26.56 1.97 -18.97
N THR A 702 27.14 0.91 -18.41
CA THR A 702 28.18 1.06 -17.38
C THR A 702 29.52 1.51 -17.95
N ARG A 703 29.74 1.33 -19.25
CA ARG A 703 30.96 1.72 -19.97
C ARG A 703 30.91 3.12 -20.58
N LEU A 704 29.76 3.78 -20.52
CA LEU A 704 29.56 5.10 -21.10
C LEU A 704 30.00 6.19 -20.12
N SER A 705 30.52 7.30 -20.66
CA SER A 705 30.73 8.53 -19.91
C SER A 705 29.39 9.25 -19.68
N VAL A 706 29.37 10.26 -18.79
CA VAL A 706 28.15 11.03 -18.52
C VAL A 706 27.60 11.68 -19.80
N GLU A 707 28.46 12.25 -20.64
CA GLU A 707 28.09 12.86 -21.92
C GLU A 707 27.38 11.86 -22.83
N LYS A 708 27.94 10.65 -22.95
CA LYS A 708 27.36 9.59 -23.77
C LYS A 708 26.07 9.04 -23.18
N LEU A 709 25.96 8.95 -21.85
CA LEU A 709 24.71 8.58 -21.18
C LEU A 709 23.62 9.62 -21.46
N LEU A 710 23.92 10.91 -21.44
CA LEU A 710 22.94 11.93 -21.79
C LEU A 710 22.49 11.79 -23.25
N ASP A 711 23.39 11.43 -24.17
CA ASP A 711 23.00 11.11 -25.55
C ASP A 711 22.10 9.86 -25.67
N GLU A 712 22.25 8.87 -24.78
CA GLU A 712 21.33 7.73 -24.69
C GLU A 712 19.90 8.14 -24.23
N LEU A 713 19.68 9.38 -23.76
CA LEU A 713 18.33 9.91 -23.53
C LEU A 713 17.62 10.34 -24.84
N LYS A 714 18.31 10.32 -25.99
CA LYS A 714 17.74 10.66 -27.30
C LYS A 714 17.20 9.44 -28.06
N VAL A 715 17.43 8.22 -27.56
CA VAL A 715 17.01 7.00 -28.25
C VAL A 715 15.50 6.82 -28.22
N TYR A 716 14.96 6.04 -29.16
CA TYR A 716 13.51 5.83 -29.31
C TYR A 716 12.92 5.02 -28.16
N GLU A 717 13.63 4.01 -27.68
CA GLU A 717 13.17 3.01 -26.72
C GLU A 717 12.98 3.59 -25.30
N ASP A 718 11.75 3.60 -24.79
CA ASP A 718 11.42 4.17 -23.48
C ASP A 718 12.18 3.47 -22.33
N ARG A 719 12.32 2.14 -22.39
CA ARG A 719 13.06 1.36 -21.41
C ARG A 719 14.58 1.55 -21.47
N ALA A 720 15.12 1.98 -22.62
CA ALA A 720 16.52 2.38 -22.70
C ALA A 720 16.73 3.71 -21.95
N ARG A 721 15.91 4.74 -22.23
CA ARG A 721 15.96 6.02 -21.50
C ARG A 721 15.72 5.85 -20.00
N TYR A 722 14.81 4.96 -19.61
CA TYR A 722 14.56 4.56 -18.22
C TYR A 722 15.84 4.06 -17.53
N ARG A 723 16.51 3.06 -18.11
CA ARG A 723 17.78 2.52 -17.58
C ARG A 723 18.90 3.56 -17.58
N THR A 724 18.94 4.44 -18.59
CA THR A 724 19.88 5.55 -18.66
C THR A 724 19.70 6.54 -17.50
N ARG A 725 18.46 6.93 -17.16
CA ARG A 725 18.19 7.79 -16.00
C ARG A 725 18.62 7.13 -14.69
N ILE A 726 18.33 5.84 -14.51
CA ILE A 726 18.81 5.04 -13.35
C ILE A 726 20.33 5.07 -13.29
N ARG A 727 21.01 4.80 -14.42
CA ARG A 727 22.47 4.80 -14.49
C ARG A 727 23.08 6.15 -14.14
N LEU A 728 22.48 7.24 -14.59
CA LEU A 728 22.94 8.60 -14.26
C LEU A 728 22.95 8.83 -12.74
N ARG A 729 22.00 8.25 -11.97
CA ARG A 729 21.93 8.41 -10.52
C ARG A 729 23.13 7.83 -9.77
N ASP A 730 23.80 6.83 -10.33
CA ASP A 730 24.97 6.22 -9.72
C ASP A 730 26.16 7.20 -9.64
N PHE A 731 26.09 8.32 -10.38
CA PHE A 731 27.11 9.36 -10.36
C PHE A 731 26.76 10.48 -9.35
N PRO A 732 27.77 11.09 -8.71
CA PRO A 732 27.58 12.30 -7.91
C PRO A 732 27.01 13.46 -8.74
N ALA A 733 26.16 14.28 -8.13
CA ALA A 733 25.52 15.42 -8.79
C ALA A 733 26.54 16.39 -9.40
N GLU A 734 27.67 16.60 -8.71
CA GLU A 734 28.75 17.50 -9.11
C GLU A 734 29.43 17.07 -10.41
N LYS A 735 29.28 15.79 -10.81
CA LYS A 735 29.74 15.28 -12.10
C LYS A 735 28.69 15.34 -13.20
N VAL A 736 27.41 15.21 -12.85
CA VAL A 736 26.32 15.11 -13.84
C VAL A 736 25.80 16.48 -14.22
N ILE A 737 25.56 17.35 -13.24
CA ILE A 737 24.84 18.61 -13.43
C ILE A 737 25.58 19.60 -14.35
N PRO A 738 26.91 19.80 -14.25
CA PRO A 738 27.62 20.67 -15.19
C PRO A 738 27.52 20.17 -16.64
N VAL A 739 27.74 18.88 -16.85
CA VAL A 739 27.68 18.23 -18.17
C VAL A 739 26.26 18.27 -18.74
N LEU A 740 25.24 18.09 -17.89
CA LEU A 740 23.83 18.21 -18.27
C LEU A 740 23.50 19.61 -18.80
N ARG A 741 24.00 20.68 -18.16
CA ARG A 741 23.78 22.05 -18.64
C ARG A 741 24.42 22.29 -20.00
N GLU A 742 25.65 21.82 -20.20
CA GLU A 742 26.34 21.88 -21.50
C GLU A 742 25.58 21.10 -22.58
N TRP A 743 25.13 19.89 -22.24
CA TRP A 743 24.34 19.05 -23.14
C TRP A 743 23.04 19.72 -23.57
N VAL A 744 22.29 20.32 -22.63
CA VAL A 744 21.06 21.08 -22.92
C VAL A 744 21.34 22.26 -23.86
N ALA A 745 22.43 23.00 -23.63
CA ALA A 745 22.82 24.13 -24.48
C ALA A 745 23.22 23.70 -25.90
N ALA A 746 23.72 22.47 -26.05
CA ALA A 746 24.16 21.90 -27.32
C ALA A 746 23.05 21.13 -28.09
N LEU A 747 21.82 21.05 -27.56
CA LEU A 747 20.72 20.37 -28.24
C LEU A 747 20.37 21.05 -29.57
N ASP A 748 20.24 20.24 -30.62
CA ASP A 748 19.86 20.71 -31.95
C ASP A 748 18.41 21.20 -31.97
N SER A 749 18.26 22.52 -32.02
CA SER A 749 16.96 23.20 -32.10
C SER A 749 16.11 22.85 -33.33
N ALA A 750 16.73 22.29 -34.39
CA ALA A 750 16.03 21.85 -35.59
C ALA A 750 15.52 20.40 -35.51
N HIS A 751 15.95 19.62 -34.50
CA HIS A 751 15.52 18.25 -34.33
C HIS A 751 14.04 18.17 -33.92
N THR A 752 13.29 17.19 -34.48
CA THR A 752 11.84 17.06 -34.22
C THR A 752 11.53 16.83 -32.74
N ASP A 753 12.39 16.09 -32.05
CA ASP A 753 12.23 15.74 -30.63
C ASP A 753 12.94 16.73 -29.68
N HIS A 754 13.33 17.93 -30.14
CA HIS A 754 14.10 18.90 -29.34
C HIS A 754 13.47 19.21 -27.97
N GLU A 755 12.17 19.49 -27.92
CA GLU A 755 11.47 19.77 -26.65
C GLU A 755 11.38 18.52 -25.76
N TYR A 756 11.29 17.32 -26.34
CA TYR A 756 11.34 16.06 -25.57
C TYR A 756 12.73 15.82 -24.97
N HIS A 757 13.81 16.12 -25.68
CA HIS A 757 15.17 16.03 -25.13
C HIS A 757 15.37 17.01 -23.95
N LYS A 758 14.79 18.22 -24.05
CA LYS A 758 14.75 19.17 -22.93
C LYS A 758 13.94 18.64 -21.75
N LEU A 759 12.82 17.96 -21.99
CA LEU A 759 12.01 17.35 -20.95
C LEU A 759 12.78 16.23 -20.22
N GLU A 760 13.52 15.39 -20.96
CA GLU A 760 14.43 14.40 -20.37
C GLU A 760 15.48 15.07 -19.48
N ALA A 761 16.07 16.18 -19.90
CA ALA A 761 16.98 16.94 -19.05
C ALA A 761 16.30 17.51 -17.79
N LEU A 762 15.10 18.08 -17.91
CA LEU A 762 14.34 18.61 -16.76
C LEU A 762 14.11 17.53 -15.71
N TRP A 763 13.77 16.31 -16.15
CA TRP A 763 13.62 15.15 -15.28
C TRP A 763 14.93 14.69 -14.64
N VAL A 764 16.06 14.75 -15.36
CA VAL A 764 17.37 14.48 -14.75
C VAL A 764 17.66 15.53 -13.66
N PHE A 765 17.45 16.83 -13.92
CA PHE A 765 17.56 17.87 -12.88
C PHE A 765 16.70 17.54 -11.66
N GLN A 766 15.42 17.18 -11.88
CA GLN A 766 14.49 16.81 -10.81
C GLN A 766 14.97 15.59 -10.02
N GLN A 767 15.45 14.56 -10.69
CA GLN A 767 16.00 13.34 -10.07
C GLN A 767 17.21 13.63 -9.17
N PHE A 768 18.00 14.66 -9.50
CA PHE A 768 19.12 15.11 -8.67
C PHE A 768 18.70 16.09 -7.57
N ASN A 769 17.41 16.42 -7.51
CA ASN A 769 16.82 17.44 -6.64
C ASN A 769 17.42 18.85 -6.88
N GLU A 770 17.82 19.11 -8.12
CA GLU A 770 18.40 20.37 -8.59
C GLU A 770 17.34 21.17 -9.36
N VAL A 771 17.03 22.38 -8.89
CA VAL A 771 16.02 23.23 -9.52
C VAL A 771 16.63 23.97 -10.71
N GLU A 772 16.09 23.76 -11.90
CA GLU A 772 16.47 24.48 -13.12
C GLU A 772 15.29 25.28 -13.67
N GLU A 773 15.08 26.46 -13.07
CA GLU A 773 13.90 27.31 -13.29
C GLU A 773 13.79 27.80 -14.73
N SER A 774 14.90 28.19 -15.37
CA SER A 774 14.86 28.68 -16.76
C SER A 774 14.43 27.60 -17.76
N LEU A 775 14.88 26.35 -17.56
CA LEU A 775 14.44 25.23 -18.38
C LEU A 775 12.96 24.89 -18.12
N LEU A 776 12.53 24.91 -16.85
CA LEU A 776 11.14 24.70 -16.47
C LEU A 776 10.22 25.72 -17.13
N GLU A 777 10.55 27.02 -17.04
CA GLU A 777 9.77 28.10 -17.67
C GLU A 777 9.70 27.92 -19.18
N ASN A 778 10.80 27.55 -19.83
CA ASN A 778 10.80 27.28 -21.26
C ASN A 778 9.84 26.13 -21.64
N LEU A 779 9.74 25.09 -20.83
CA LEU A 779 8.88 23.93 -21.08
C LEU A 779 7.42 24.16 -20.67
N LEU A 780 7.15 25.07 -19.72
CA LEU A 780 5.80 25.55 -19.44
C LEU A 780 5.21 26.33 -20.62
N ASP A 781 6.05 26.91 -21.49
CA ASP A 781 5.67 27.62 -22.72
C ASP A 781 5.75 26.76 -23.99
N SER A 782 6.04 25.45 -23.86
CA SER A 782 6.19 24.51 -24.99
C SER A 782 4.97 24.53 -25.91
N LYS A 783 5.18 24.31 -27.22
CA LYS A 783 4.07 24.17 -28.18
C LYS A 783 3.31 22.87 -27.97
N ASP A 784 4.02 21.81 -27.58
CA ASP A 784 3.43 20.53 -27.22
C ASP A 784 2.82 20.61 -25.80
N HIS A 785 1.52 20.34 -25.72
CA HIS A 785 0.77 20.37 -24.47
C HIS A 785 1.08 19.18 -23.55
N HIS A 786 1.60 18.07 -24.07
CA HIS A 786 2.11 16.95 -23.26
C HIS A 786 3.33 17.38 -22.44
N ILE A 787 4.22 18.16 -23.06
CA ILE A 787 5.42 18.68 -22.41
C ILE A 787 5.02 19.73 -21.38
N ARG A 788 4.09 20.64 -21.71
CA ARG A 788 3.54 21.59 -20.73
C ARG A 788 2.93 20.87 -19.53
N ALA A 789 2.15 19.81 -19.73
CA ALA A 789 1.56 19.02 -18.65
C ALA A 789 2.64 18.36 -17.76
N ALA A 790 3.69 17.80 -18.37
CA ALA A 790 4.82 17.25 -17.62
C ALA A 790 5.57 18.34 -16.82
N ALA A 791 5.82 19.50 -17.42
CA ALA A 791 6.44 20.65 -16.77
C ALA A 791 5.59 21.19 -15.60
N THR A 792 4.27 21.24 -15.74
CA THR A 792 3.34 21.62 -14.65
C THR A 792 3.49 20.71 -13.42
N ARG A 793 3.71 19.40 -13.62
CA ARG A 793 3.98 18.49 -12.50
C ARG A 793 5.34 18.73 -11.85
N VAL A 794 6.38 19.04 -12.65
CA VAL A 794 7.70 19.43 -12.09
C VAL A 794 7.58 20.71 -11.26
N LEU A 795 6.85 21.72 -11.77
CA LEU A 795 6.55 22.95 -11.05
C LEU A 795 5.88 22.67 -9.69
N PHE A 796 4.93 21.73 -9.64
CA PHE A 796 4.32 21.30 -8.37
C PHE A 796 5.36 20.71 -7.42
N TYR A 797 6.21 19.77 -7.85
CA TYR A 797 7.19 19.15 -6.95
C TYR A 797 8.35 20.09 -6.54
N TRP A 798 8.57 21.19 -7.26
CA TRP A 798 9.53 22.24 -6.90
C TRP A 798 8.88 23.48 -6.27
N ASN A 799 7.60 23.41 -5.88
CA ASN A 799 6.86 24.58 -5.39
C ASN A 799 7.50 25.26 -4.16
N ASP A 800 8.23 24.51 -3.34
CA ASP A 800 8.91 25.01 -2.15
C ASP A 800 10.14 25.89 -2.47
N ARG A 801 10.65 25.81 -3.70
CA ARG A 801 11.89 26.45 -4.16
C ARG A 801 11.71 27.34 -5.38
N ILE A 802 10.57 27.27 -6.06
CA ILE A 802 10.20 28.17 -7.17
C ILE A 802 9.37 29.32 -6.63
N LYS A 803 9.78 30.56 -6.94
CA LYS A 803 9.01 31.75 -6.55
C LYS A 803 7.70 31.82 -7.32
N ASN A 804 6.64 32.21 -6.63
CA ASN A 804 5.29 32.36 -7.20
C ASN A 804 4.79 31.07 -7.89
N ALA A 805 5.16 29.90 -7.36
CA ALA A 805 4.78 28.62 -7.94
C ALA A 805 3.26 28.45 -8.01
N GLU A 806 2.54 28.91 -6.98
CA GLU A 806 1.08 28.90 -6.96
C GLU A 806 0.49 29.75 -8.09
N GLU A 807 0.98 30.99 -8.29
CA GLU A 807 0.51 31.87 -9.37
C GLU A 807 0.80 31.30 -10.76
N LYS A 808 1.95 30.64 -10.93
CA LYS A 808 2.29 29.91 -12.16
C LYS A 808 1.30 28.74 -12.38
N LEU A 809 0.98 27.97 -11.34
CA LEU A 809 -0.03 26.90 -11.42
C LEU A 809 -1.44 27.44 -11.72
N ILE A 810 -1.83 28.58 -11.14
CA ILE A 810 -3.08 29.30 -11.47
C ILE A 810 -3.12 29.69 -12.96
N THR A 811 -1.98 30.05 -13.54
CA THR A 811 -1.88 30.31 -14.98
C THR A 811 -2.10 29.03 -15.78
N MET A 812 -1.47 27.93 -15.37
CA MET A 812 -1.63 26.63 -16.03
C MET A 812 -3.05 26.05 -15.92
N SER A 813 -3.81 26.38 -14.87
CA SER A 813 -5.22 25.96 -14.73
C SER A 813 -6.17 26.59 -15.76
N ARG A 814 -5.67 27.55 -16.55
CA ARG A 814 -6.36 28.22 -17.66
C ARG A 814 -5.76 27.90 -19.03
N ASP A 815 -4.84 26.93 -19.12
CA ASP A 815 -4.26 26.51 -20.40
C ASP A 815 -5.36 26.04 -21.38
N LYS A 816 -5.13 26.27 -22.68
CA LYS A 816 -6.07 25.86 -23.74
C LYS A 816 -6.22 24.34 -23.81
N ALA A 817 -5.18 23.59 -23.46
CA ALA A 817 -5.19 22.15 -23.46
C ALA A 817 -5.80 21.61 -22.14
N PRO A 818 -6.85 20.76 -22.22
CA PRO A 818 -7.51 20.24 -21.02
C PRO A 818 -6.56 19.40 -20.14
N ARG A 819 -5.59 18.67 -20.72
CA ARG A 819 -4.61 17.89 -19.96
C ARG A 819 -3.71 18.74 -19.07
N VAL A 820 -3.30 19.92 -19.55
CA VAL A 820 -2.46 20.84 -18.76
C VAL A 820 -3.26 21.42 -17.59
N ARG A 821 -4.54 21.78 -17.85
CA ARG A 821 -5.45 22.22 -16.79
C ARG A 821 -5.65 21.17 -15.72
N LEU A 822 -5.77 19.89 -16.11
CA LEU A 822 -5.93 18.78 -15.18
C LEU A 822 -4.75 18.66 -14.20
N GLU A 823 -3.51 18.71 -14.69
CA GLU A 823 -2.32 18.68 -13.84
C GLU A 823 -2.26 19.88 -12.90
N ALA A 824 -2.64 21.07 -13.38
CA ALA A 824 -2.70 22.28 -12.57
C ALA A 824 -3.80 22.21 -11.49
N ILE A 825 -4.97 21.65 -11.79
CA ILE A 825 -6.05 21.44 -10.82
C ILE A 825 -5.57 20.51 -9.70
N ALA A 826 -4.97 19.37 -10.07
CA ALA A 826 -4.46 18.43 -9.08
C ALA A 826 -3.38 19.09 -8.21
N ALA A 827 -2.44 19.83 -8.78
CA ALA A 827 -1.43 20.56 -8.03
C ALA A 827 -2.01 21.64 -7.10
N LEU A 828 -2.93 22.47 -7.59
CA LEU A 828 -3.56 23.55 -6.82
C LEU A 828 -4.35 23.04 -5.60
N SER A 829 -4.84 21.80 -5.65
CA SER A 829 -5.53 21.18 -4.52
C SER A 829 -4.65 21.03 -3.26
N HIS A 830 -3.33 21.02 -3.41
CA HIS A 830 -2.37 20.95 -2.30
C HIS A 830 -2.08 22.33 -1.67
N PHE A 831 -2.60 23.42 -2.23
CA PHE A 831 -2.46 24.78 -1.70
C PHE A 831 -3.71 25.15 -0.88
N SER A 832 -3.55 25.29 0.43
CA SER A 832 -4.62 25.70 1.35
C SER A 832 -4.83 27.23 1.34
N SER A 833 -5.22 27.80 0.20
CA SER A 833 -5.32 29.26 0.00
C SER A 833 -6.65 29.69 -0.66
N GLU A 834 -7.09 30.93 -0.41
CA GLU A 834 -8.23 31.51 -1.14
C GLU A 834 -7.94 31.63 -2.66
N ALA A 835 -6.66 31.78 -3.04
CA ALA A 835 -6.26 31.93 -4.44
C ALA A 835 -6.45 30.63 -5.23
N SER A 836 -6.10 29.48 -4.64
CA SER A 836 -6.30 28.17 -5.26
C SER A 836 -7.78 27.88 -5.47
N VAL A 837 -8.64 28.09 -4.47
CA VAL A 837 -10.10 27.93 -4.58
C VAL A 837 -10.66 28.80 -5.71
N ASN A 838 -10.31 30.08 -5.76
CA ASN A 838 -10.76 31.00 -6.80
C ASN A 838 -10.28 30.59 -8.19
N ALA A 839 -9.07 30.05 -8.31
CA ALA A 839 -8.54 29.55 -9.57
C ALA A 839 -9.30 28.31 -10.06
N LEU A 840 -9.57 27.35 -9.18
CA LEU A 840 -10.36 26.16 -9.48
C LEU A 840 -11.80 26.51 -9.91
N LEU A 841 -12.43 27.47 -9.22
CA LEU A 841 -13.75 28.00 -9.61
C LEU A 841 -13.74 28.61 -11.01
N LYS A 842 -12.70 29.38 -11.35
CA LYS A 842 -12.56 29.94 -12.72
C LYS A 842 -12.38 28.84 -13.77
N THR A 843 -11.69 27.75 -13.44
CA THR A 843 -11.57 26.62 -14.37
C THR A 843 -12.92 25.98 -14.70
N THR A 844 -13.93 26.08 -13.83
CA THR A 844 -15.31 25.60 -14.13
C THR A 844 -16.04 26.41 -15.21
N GLU A 845 -15.56 27.61 -15.55
CA GLU A 845 -16.11 28.44 -16.64
C GLU A 845 -15.63 28.00 -18.03
N ILE A 846 -14.57 27.18 -18.08
CA ILE A 846 -13.96 26.66 -19.30
C ILE A 846 -14.49 25.24 -19.51
N PRO A 847 -14.75 24.78 -20.75
CA PRO A 847 -15.24 23.42 -20.99
C PRO A 847 -14.42 22.35 -20.24
N THR A 848 -15.11 21.52 -19.48
CA THR A 848 -14.55 20.40 -18.70
C THR A 848 -14.92 19.06 -19.35
N ASP A 849 -14.19 18.02 -18.96
CA ASP A 849 -14.52 16.63 -19.23
C ASP A 849 -14.62 15.87 -17.90
N GLU A 850 -14.94 14.58 -17.95
CA GLU A 850 -15.16 13.76 -16.76
C GLU A 850 -13.94 13.67 -15.83
N TYR A 851 -12.72 13.68 -16.37
CA TYR A 851 -11.50 13.62 -15.55
C TYR A 851 -11.23 14.97 -14.86
N ILE A 852 -11.44 16.09 -15.56
CA ILE A 852 -11.38 17.43 -14.96
C ILE A 852 -12.47 17.61 -13.90
N ASP A 853 -13.71 17.20 -14.20
CA ASP A 853 -14.82 17.26 -13.26
C ASP A 853 -14.53 16.43 -12.01
N TYR A 854 -13.97 15.22 -12.17
CA TYR A 854 -13.50 14.41 -11.04
C TYR A 854 -12.48 15.16 -10.18
N ALA A 855 -11.43 15.71 -10.81
CA ALA A 855 -10.35 16.38 -10.08
C ALA A 855 -10.84 17.64 -9.36
N LEU A 856 -11.72 18.42 -9.99
CA LEU A 856 -12.35 19.60 -9.39
C LEU A 856 -13.21 19.22 -8.18
N GLU A 857 -14.06 18.20 -8.31
CA GLU A 857 -14.92 17.75 -7.22
C GLU A 857 -14.10 17.25 -6.02
N GLU A 858 -13.08 16.42 -6.25
CA GLU A 858 -12.20 15.97 -5.16
C GLU A 858 -11.43 17.13 -4.53
N SER A 859 -11.00 18.12 -5.34
CA SER A 859 -10.30 19.31 -4.85
C SER A 859 -11.20 20.17 -3.97
N PHE A 860 -12.45 20.41 -4.36
CA PHE A 860 -13.41 21.16 -3.55
C PHE A 860 -13.78 20.43 -2.25
N LYS A 861 -13.82 19.09 -2.27
CA LYS A 861 -14.01 18.31 -1.04
C LYS A 861 -12.83 18.49 -0.08
N HIS A 862 -11.59 18.42 -0.58
CA HIS A 862 -10.39 18.62 0.23
C HIS A 862 -10.30 20.04 0.80
N LEU A 863 -10.54 21.04 -0.04
CA LEU A 863 -10.43 22.46 0.31
C LEU A 863 -11.63 23.00 1.12
N LYS A 864 -12.51 22.14 1.64
CA LYS A 864 -13.64 22.52 2.50
C LYS A 864 -13.30 23.54 3.58
N PRO A 865 -12.23 23.35 4.37
CA PRO A 865 -11.88 24.31 5.41
C PRO A 865 -11.61 25.71 4.86
N VAL A 866 -11.01 25.83 3.68
CA VAL A 866 -10.65 27.11 3.07
C VAL A 866 -11.89 27.86 2.60
N TRP A 867 -12.74 27.22 1.79
CA TRP A 867 -13.88 27.93 1.22
C TRP A 867 -15.02 28.17 2.23
N ILE A 868 -15.12 27.39 3.31
CA ILE A 868 -16.02 27.73 4.44
C ILE A 868 -15.61 29.08 5.04
N GLU A 869 -14.31 29.30 5.28
CA GLU A 869 -13.82 30.58 5.83
C GLU A 869 -14.02 31.73 4.84
N MET A 870 -13.95 31.49 3.53
CA MET A 870 -14.28 32.49 2.52
C MET A 870 -15.72 33.00 2.65
N PHE A 871 -16.71 32.10 2.78
CA PHE A 871 -18.12 32.50 3.03
C PHE A 871 -18.34 33.15 4.40
N LYS A 872 -17.50 32.86 5.40
CA LYS A 872 -17.58 33.55 6.71
C LYS A 872 -17.07 34.98 6.59
N LYS A 873 -15.99 35.19 5.84
CA LYS A 873 -15.33 36.48 5.59
C LYS A 873 -16.14 37.39 4.68
N ASP A 874 -16.71 36.85 3.60
CA ASP A 874 -17.54 37.57 2.63
C ASP A 874 -18.89 36.85 2.41
N LYS A 875 -19.96 37.44 2.94
CA LYS A 875 -21.32 36.89 2.80
C LYS A 875 -21.85 36.95 1.38
N GLN A 876 -21.33 37.85 0.54
CA GLN A 876 -21.72 37.99 -0.87
C GLN A 876 -20.93 37.09 -1.80
N PHE A 877 -19.99 36.29 -1.29
CA PHE A 877 -19.21 35.37 -2.11
C PHE A 877 -20.14 34.45 -2.93
N LEU A 878 -19.99 34.50 -4.27
CA LEU A 878 -20.79 33.77 -5.26
C LEU A 878 -22.31 34.09 -5.27
N SER A 879 -22.79 35.17 -4.65
CA SER A 879 -24.23 35.50 -4.62
C SER A 879 -24.82 35.80 -6.01
N GLU A 880 -23.99 36.29 -6.93
CA GLU A 880 -24.36 36.53 -8.33
C GLU A 880 -23.93 35.39 -9.28
N GLU A 881 -23.34 34.31 -8.74
CA GLU A 881 -22.74 33.22 -9.53
C GLU A 881 -23.31 31.83 -9.15
N PRO A 882 -24.64 31.62 -9.30
CA PRO A 882 -25.33 30.45 -8.76
C PRO A 882 -24.84 29.10 -9.29
N THR A 883 -24.28 29.06 -10.51
CA THR A 883 -23.70 27.84 -11.11
C THR A 883 -22.35 27.47 -10.48
N LYS A 884 -21.51 28.46 -10.17
CA LYS A 884 -20.24 28.22 -9.46
C LYS A 884 -20.47 27.81 -8.02
N ALA A 885 -21.42 28.47 -7.35
CA ALA A 885 -21.86 28.07 -6.02
C ALA A 885 -22.32 26.61 -6.01
N GLU A 886 -23.10 26.19 -7.02
CA GLU A 886 -23.50 24.78 -7.16
C GLU A 886 -22.29 23.86 -7.36
N ARG A 887 -21.35 24.17 -8.27
CA ARG A 887 -20.15 23.35 -8.50
C ARG A 887 -19.29 23.17 -7.24
N LEU A 888 -19.19 24.20 -6.40
CA LEU A 888 -18.43 24.18 -5.14
C LEU A 888 -19.12 23.38 -4.03
N LEU A 889 -20.43 23.60 -3.85
CA LEU A 889 -21.17 23.08 -2.69
C LEU A 889 -21.74 21.67 -2.92
N LYS A 890 -22.13 21.35 -4.17
CA LYS A 890 -22.77 20.07 -4.53
C LYS A 890 -21.97 18.83 -4.15
N PRO A 891 -20.63 18.79 -4.28
CA PRO A 891 -19.84 17.62 -3.88
C PRO A 891 -19.99 17.26 -2.40
N LEU A 892 -20.47 18.17 -1.53
CA LEU A 892 -20.65 17.94 -0.09
C LEU A 892 -22.11 18.13 0.36
N ALA A 893 -23.07 18.13 -0.57
CA ALA A 893 -24.46 18.47 -0.26
C ALA A 893 -25.33 17.31 0.25
N SER A 894 -24.93 16.05 0.04
CA SER A 894 -25.62 14.92 0.66
C SER A 894 -24.71 13.73 0.89
N GLN A 895 -24.99 12.99 1.96
CA GLN A 895 -24.26 11.76 2.27
C GLN A 895 -24.43 10.70 1.18
N LYS A 896 -25.61 10.62 0.54
CA LYS A 896 -25.86 9.70 -0.58
C LYS A 896 -24.90 9.95 -1.75
N ALA A 897 -24.62 11.22 -2.07
CA ALA A 897 -23.67 11.60 -3.12
C ALA A 897 -22.19 11.39 -2.74
N LEU A 898 -21.91 11.21 -1.44
CA LEU A 898 -20.57 11.02 -0.89
C LEU A 898 -20.24 9.55 -0.59
N ASN A 899 -21.24 8.69 -0.53
CA ASN A 899 -21.04 7.28 -0.21
C ASN A 899 -20.23 6.59 -1.31
N ALA A 900 -19.12 5.96 -0.93
CA ALA A 900 -18.36 5.11 -1.85
C ALA A 900 -19.21 3.90 -2.29
N GLU A 901 -19.06 3.53 -3.56
CA GLU A 901 -19.79 2.43 -4.22
C GLU A 901 -19.22 1.03 -3.88
N GLU A 902 -19.79 -0.01 -4.50
CA GLU A 902 -19.80 -1.44 -4.09
C GLU A 902 -18.46 -2.13 -3.78
N TYR A 903 -17.31 -1.64 -4.26
CA TYR A 903 -16.02 -2.33 -4.11
C TYR A 903 -15.23 -1.95 -2.84
N PHE A 904 -15.70 -0.97 -2.06
CA PHE A 904 -15.11 -0.63 -0.78
C PHE A 904 -15.56 -1.60 0.32
N VAL A 905 -14.69 -1.95 1.27
CA VAL A 905 -15.08 -2.80 2.41
C VAL A 905 -15.92 -1.99 3.40
N LYS A 906 -17.24 -2.05 3.25
CA LYS A 906 -18.21 -1.32 4.09
C LYS A 906 -18.43 -1.94 5.47
N ASP A 907 -18.02 -3.19 5.64
CA ASP A 907 -18.13 -3.92 6.91
C ASP A 907 -16.95 -3.63 7.86
N ASP A 908 -16.00 -2.78 7.45
CA ASP A 908 -14.96 -2.25 8.31
C ASP A 908 -15.59 -1.32 9.37
N PRO A 909 -15.37 -1.51 10.68
CA PRO A 909 -15.91 -0.62 11.70
C PRO A 909 -15.52 0.85 11.54
N LEU A 910 -14.38 1.12 10.87
CA LEU A 910 -13.88 2.44 10.54
C LEU A 910 -14.35 2.94 9.17
N TRP A 911 -15.19 2.19 8.44
CA TRP A 911 -15.77 2.55 7.13
C TRP A 911 -16.16 4.03 7.04
N HIS A 912 -16.91 4.53 8.03
CA HIS A 912 -17.42 5.90 8.06
C HIS A 912 -16.33 6.98 8.09
N ALA A 913 -15.10 6.64 8.50
CA ALA A 913 -13.96 7.56 8.51
C ALA A 913 -13.32 7.72 7.13
N PHE A 914 -13.44 6.72 6.24
CA PHE A 914 -12.82 6.75 4.90
C PHE A 914 -13.60 7.58 3.87
N SER A 915 -14.83 7.98 4.19
CA SER A 915 -15.66 8.82 3.31
C SER A 915 -15.61 10.29 3.70
N TYR A 916 -15.89 11.17 2.75
CA TYR A 916 -16.18 12.57 3.04
C TYR A 916 -17.52 12.70 3.79
N ARG A 917 -17.66 13.79 4.54
CA ARG A 917 -18.90 14.13 5.25
C ARG A 917 -19.63 15.24 4.51
N ALA A 918 -20.96 15.11 4.43
CA ALA A 918 -21.79 16.19 3.94
C ALA A 918 -21.67 17.44 4.83
N LEU A 919 -22.10 18.58 4.31
CA LEU A 919 -22.32 19.79 5.07
C LEU A 919 -23.31 19.50 6.22
N SER A 920 -22.89 19.77 7.45
CA SER A 920 -23.74 19.62 8.63
C SER A 920 -24.76 20.76 8.72
N GLU A 921 -25.83 20.55 9.47
CA GLU A 921 -26.79 21.61 9.79
C GLU A 921 -26.12 22.80 10.48
N ASP A 922 -25.17 22.55 11.38
CA ASP A 922 -24.37 23.61 12.01
C ASP A 922 -23.51 24.37 10.99
N GLU A 923 -22.92 23.69 10.01
CA GLU A 923 -22.18 24.33 8.92
C GLU A 923 -23.12 25.19 8.06
N TYR A 924 -24.32 24.69 7.74
CA TYR A 924 -25.33 25.48 7.03
C TYR A 924 -25.79 26.70 7.84
N GLU A 925 -26.04 26.56 9.15
CA GLU A 925 -26.45 27.68 10.01
C GLU A 925 -25.34 28.73 10.12
N GLN A 926 -24.07 28.32 10.23
CA GLN A 926 -22.92 29.24 10.20
C GLN A 926 -22.82 30.03 8.89
N LEU A 927 -23.28 29.43 7.79
CA LEU A 927 -23.26 30.01 6.45
C LEU A 927 -24.59 30.61 6.02
N ARG A 928 -25.62 30.59 6.87
CA ARG A 928 -27.00 30.95 6.50
C ARG A 928 -27.13 32.38 6.00
N GLU A 929 -26.24 33.29 6.39
CA GLU A 929 -26.29 34.69 5.95
C GLU A 929 -25.69 34.88 4.54
N SER A 930 -25.19 33.81 3.90
CA SER A 930 -24.72 33.86 2.51
C SER A 930 -25.87 33.55 1.53
N PRO A 931 -26.26 34.50 0.65
CA PRO A 931 -27.33 34.28 -0.32
C PRO A 931 -27.08 33.08 -1.24
N ALA A 932 -25.82 32.87 -1.67
CA ALA A 932 -25.45 31.75 -2.53
C ALA A 932 -25.70 30.39 -1.86
N VAL A 933 -25.37 30.28 -0.57
CA VAL A 933 -25.57 29.05 0.22
C VAL A 933 -27.06 28.82 0.48
N GLN A 934 -27.82 29.87 0.81
CA GLN A 934 -29.29 29.78 0.97
C GLN A 934 -29.94 29.31 -0.35
N GLU A 935 -29.64 29.97 -1.46
CA GLU A 935 -30.23 29.65 -2.76
C GLU A 935 -29.83 28.24 -3.21
N PHE A 936 -28.57 27.84 -3.01
CA PHE A 936 -28.13 26.46 -3.25
C PHE A 936 -28.93 25.48 -2.40
N ARG A 937 -29.04 25.72 -1.08
CA ARG A 937 -29.74 24.84 -0.14
C ARG A 937 -31.21 24.70 -0.50
N GLU A 938 -31.90 25.81 -0.80
CA GLU A 938 -33.30 25.79 -1.23
C GLU A 938 -33.50 25.03 -2.54
N ARG A 939 -32.66 25.29 -3.55
CA ARG A 939 -32.71 24.57 -4.83
C ARG A 939 -32.42 23.09 -4.66
N TYR A 940 -31.41 22.75 -3.87
CA TYR A 940 -31.02 21.38 -3.59
C TYR A 940 -32.13 20.65 -2.82
N GLN A 941 -32.75 21.27 -1.82
CA GLN A 941 -33.90 20.73 -1.10
C GLN A 941 -35.10 20.48 -2.03
N LYS A 942 -35.42 21.45 -2.89
CA LYS A 942 -36.46 21.30 -3.93
C LYS A 942 -36.14 20.13 -4.88
N LEU A 943 -34.91 20.03 -5.37
CA LEU A 943 -34.47 18.94 -6.26
C LEU A 943 -34.46 17.57 -5.56
N SER A 944 -34.07 17.51 -4.28
CA SER A 944 -34.15 16.28 -3.49
C SER A 944 -35.59 15.86 -3.21
N GLN A 945 -36.52 16.82 -3.05
CA GLN A 945 -37.95 16.56 -2.90
C GLN A 945 -38.63 16.18 -4.23
N VAL A 946 -38.10 16.62 -5.38
CA VAL A 946 -38.59 16.22 -6.72
C VAL A 946 -38.06 14.85 -7.13
N ASN A 947 -36.85 14.47 -6.68
CA ASN A 947 -36.28 13.12 -6.86
C ASN A 947 -36.76 12.13 -5.78
N GLU A 948 -37.39 12.62 -4.72
CA GLU A 948 -38.37 11.89 -3.92
C GLU A 948 -39.76 12.11 -4.51
N ALA A 949 -39.96 11.71 -5.77
CA ALA A 949 -41.31 11.30 -6.14
C ALA A 949 -41.75 10.31 -5.05
N PRO A 950 -42.91 10.50 -4.39
CA PRO A 950 -43.42 9.47 -3.51
C PRO A 950 -43.37 8.19 -4.33
N VAL A 951 -42.81 7.12 -3.75
CA VAL A 951 -43.15 5.79 -4.24
C VAL A 951 -44.67 5.80 -4.28
N ASP A 952 -45.20 5.87 -5.49
CA ASP A 952 -46.60 6.03 -5.73
C ASP A 952 -47.25 4.76 -5.19
N LYS A 953 -47.67 4.81 -3.92
CA LYS A 953 -48.53 3.84 -3.27
C LYS A 953 -49.94 3.88 -3.88
N THR A 954 -50.11 4.60 -4.98
CA THR A 954 -51.36 4.79 -5.72
C THR A 954 -51.16 4.72 -7.24
N ALA A 955 -50.27 3.86 -7.74
CA ALA A 955 -50.55 3.18 -9.02
C ALA A 955 -51.49 1.99 -8.76
N SER A 956 -52.64 2.29 -8.17
CA SER A 956 -53.83 1.43 -8.16
C SER A 956 -54.39 1.41 -9.58
N GLY A 957 -53.71 0.69 -10.45
CA GLY A 957 -54.28 0.06 -11.63
C GLY A 957 -54.64 -1.39 -11.32
N ALA A 958 -55.05 -1.69 -10.09
CA ALA A 958 -55.60 -2.99 -9.74
C ALA A 958 -56.88 -3.19 -10.56
N LYS A 959 -56.79 -4.02 -11.58
CA LYS A 959 -57.97 -4.76 -12.02
C LYS A 959 -58.46 -5.52 -10.79
N ASN A 960 -59.67 -5.21 -10.34
CA ASN A 960 -60.37 -5.90 -9.26
C ASN A 960 -60.20 -7.43 -9.43
N ASN A 961 -59.44 -8.06 -8.51
CA ASN A 961 -59.13 -9.50 -8.33
C ASN A 961 -57.66 -9.99 -8.53
N GLU A 962 -56.65 -9.13 -8.69
CA GLU A 962 -55.25 -9.56 -8.85
C GLU A 962 -54.40 -9.42 -7.56
N ILE A 963 -53.68 -10.47 -7.18
CA ILE A 963 -52.82 -10.54 -6.00
C ILE A 963 -51.39 -10.21 -6.41
N ILE A 964 -50.78 -9.17 -5.85
CA ILE A 964 -49.40 -8.79 -6.18
C ILE A 964 -48.45 -9.34 -5.10
N ILE A 965 -47.43 -10.08 -5.53
CA ILE A 965 -46.36 -10.63 -4.70
C ILE A 965 -45.06 -9.93 -5.07
N HIS A 966 -44.38 -9.35 -4.09
CA HIS A 966 -43.01 -8.87 -4.24
C HIS A 966 -42.04 -9.89 -3.64
N LEU A 967 -41.05 -10.31 -4.42
CA LEU A 967 -40.01 -11.24 -3.98
C LEU A 967 -38.65 -10.70 -4.40
N THR A 968 -37.67 -10.72 -3.51
CA THR A 968 -36.34 -10.14 -3.76
C THR A 968 -35.25 -11.17 -3.53
N ALA A 969 -34.29 -11.29 -4.47
CA ALA A 969 -33.04 -11.98 -4.21
C ALA A 969 -32.13 -11.08 -3.34
N LEU A 970 -31.71 -11.56 -2.17
CA LEU A 970 -30.89 -10.79 -1.23
C LEU A 970 -29.43 -10.71 -1.70
N PRO A 971 -28.81 -9.50 -1.72
CA PRO A 971 -27.40 -9.33 -2.07
C PRO A 971 -26.48 -10.21 -1.22
N GLY A 972 -25.59 -10.98 -1.86
CA GLY A 972 -24.56 -11.77 -1.18
C GLY A 972 -25.05 -12.95 -0.33
N LYS A 973 -26.36 -13.24 -0.29
CA LYS A 973 -26.94 -14.22 0.65
C LYS A 973 -27.52 -15.49 0.01
N MET A 974 -27.64 -15.57 -1.33
CA MET A 974 -28.30 -16.70 -2.04
C MET A 974 -29.65 -17.12 -1.40
N LEU A 975 -30.45 -16.13 -1.01
CA LEU A 975 -31.75 -16.29 -0.36
C LEU A 975 -32.77 -15.35 -0.99
N PHE A 976 -34.04 -15.75 -0.94
CA PHE A 976 -35.14 -14.81 -1.11
C PHE A 976 -35.37 -14.04 0.20
N ASP A 977 -35.84 -12.80 0.11
CA ASP A 977 -36.24 -11.98 1.26
C ASP A 977 -37.41 -12.59 2.05
N THR A 978 -38.26 -13.36 1.38
CA THR A 978 -39.40 -14.07 1.96
C THR A 978 -39.38 -15.55 1.62
N THR A 979 -39.57 -16.42 2.63
CA THR A 979 -39.58 -17.89 2.48
C THR A 979 -40.98 -18.51 2.55
N LEU A 980 -42.01 -17.74 2.92
CA LEU A 980 -43.41 -18.17 2.97
C LEU A 980 -44.32 -17.08 2.41
N ILE A 981 -45.13 -17.42 1.41
CA ILE A 981 -46.09 -16.51 0.77
C ILE A 981 -47.45 -17.21 0.76
N THR A 982 -48.52 -16.56 1.25
CA THR A 982 -49.86 -17.17 1.31
C THR A 982 -50.81 -16.49 0.33
N ILE A 983 -51.50 -17.28 -0.49
CA ILE A 983 -52.48 -16.80 -1.47
C ILE A 983 -53.72 -17.72 -1.54
N PRO A 984 -54.92 -17.21 -1.84
CA PRO A 984 -56.11 -18.02 -2.12
C PRO A 984 -55.99 -18.82 -3.43
N ALA A 985 -56.57 -20.03 -3.42
CA ALA A 985 -56.65 -20.91 -4.57
C ALA A 985 -57.36 -20.27 -5.78
N GLY A 986 -56.83 -20.52 -6.99
CA GLY A 986 -57.46 -20.13 -8.25
C GLY A 986 -57.50 -18.64 -8.59
N LYS A 987 -56.91 -17.75 -7.78
CA LYS A 987 -56.85 -16.29 -8.05
C LYS A 987 -55.72 -15.93 -9.03
N SER A 988 -55.86 -14.82 -9.73
CA SER A 988 -54.79 -14.23 -10.54
C SER A 988 -53.72 -13.61 -9.63
N VAL A 989 -52.46 -13.87 -9.93
CA VAL A 989 -51.30 -13.47 -9.14
C VAL A 989 -50.27 -12.82 -10.06
N SER A 990 -49.76 -11.65 -9.67
CA SER A 990 -48.63 -10.98 -10.30
C SER A 990 -47.40 -11.06 -9.39
N LEU A 991 -46.39 -11.83 -9.78
CA LEU A 991 -45.12 -11.94 -9.06
C LEU A 991 -44.10 -10.96 -9.64
N ILE A 992 -43.76 -9.93 -8.86
CA ILE A 992 -42.68 -8.99 -9.16
C ILE A 992 -41.41 -9.50 -8.47
N PHE A 993 -40.51 -10.10 -9.26
CA PHE A 993 -39.23 -10.58 -8.79
C PHE A 993 -38.12 -9.56 -9.07
N GLN A 994 -37.50 -9.04 -8.01
CA GLN A 994 -36.36 -8.13 -8.09
C GLN A 994 -35.07 -8.88 -7.77
N ASN A 995 -34.11 -8.88 -8.70
CA ASN A 995 -32.80 -9.44 -8.44
C ASN A 995 -31.84 -8.36 -7.91
N ARG A 996 -31.68 -8.28 -6.57
CA ARG A 996 -30.63 -7.45 -5.93
C ARG A 996 -29.35 -8.23 -5.66
N GLY A 997 -29.27 -9.50 -6.06
CA GLY A 997 -28.08 -10.33 -6.01
C GLY A 997 -27.03 -9.91 -7.03
N GLN A 998 -25.79 -10.40 -6.86
CA GLN A 998 -24.66 -10.13 -7.76
C GLN A 998 -24.60 -11.10 -8.97
N MET A 999 -25.45 -12.13 -8.98
CA MET A 999 -25.54 -13.13 -10.03
C MET A 999 -26.97 -13.27 -10.52
N ALA A 1000 -27.16 -13.91 -11.66
CA ALA A 1000 -28.48 -14.05 -12.24
C ALA A 1000 -29.33 -15.05 -11.43
N HIS A 1001 -30.59 -14.69 -11.19
CA HIS A 1001 -31.53 -15.51 -10.43
C HIS A 1001 -32.87 -15.60 -11.15
N ASN A 1002 -33.63 -16.65 -10.86
CA ASN A 1002 -35.01 -16.82 -11.29
C ASN A 1002 -35.86 -17.37 -10.14
N VAL A 1003 -37.15 -17.45 -10.37
CA VAL A 1003 -38.11 -18.08 -9.47
C VAL A 1003 -38.86 -19.14 -10.27
N VAL A 1004 -38.79 -20.38 -9.81
CA VAL A 1004 -39.50 -21.53 -10.41
C VAL A 1004 -40.44 -22.12 -9.36
N ILE A 1005 -41.75 -21.99 -9.58
CA ILE A 1005 -42.79 -22.57 -8.72
C ILE A 1005 -43.09 -23.98 -9.21
N VAL A 1006 -43.09 -24.95 -8.31
CA VAL A 1006 -43.20 -26.38 -8.65
C VAL A 1006 -44.31 -27.07 -7.86
N LYS A 1007 -44.73 -28.26 -8.33
CA LYS A 1007 -45.72 -29.10 -7.62
C LYS A 1007 -45.22 -29.51 -6.22
N PRO A 1008 -46.12 -29.72 -5.23
CA PRO A 1008 -45.74 -30.17 -3.89
C PRO A 1008 -44.88 -31.44 -3.95
N GLY A 1009 -43.76 -31.46 -3.21
CA GLY A 1009 -42.83 -32.60 -3.16
C GLY A 1009 -41.86 -32.74 -4.34
N SER A 1010 -41.86 -31.81 -5.31
CA SER A 1010 -41.04 -31.95 -6.54
C SER A 1010 -39.78 -31.09 -6.61
N ALA A 1011 -39.53 -30.22 -5.62
CA ALA A 1011 -38.42 -29.26 -5.63
C ALA A 1011 -37.03 -29.89 -5.84
N GLU A 1012 -36.77 -31.03 -5.22
CA GLU A 1012 -35.49 -31.74 -5.39
C GLU A 1012 -35.32 -32.32 -6.80
N LYS A 1013 -36.40 -32.89 -7.37
CA LYS A 1013 -36.39 -33.44 -8.73
C LYS A 1013 -36.12 -32.33 -9.76
N VAL A 1014 -36.84 -31.21 -9.63
CA VAL A 1014 -36.68 -30.04 -10.52
C VAL A 1014 -35.31 -29.40 -10.33
N GLY A 1015 -34.84 -29.25 -9.09
CA GLY A 1015 -33.51 -28.70 -8.79
C GLY A 1015 -32.37 -29.53 -9.36
N LYS A 1016 -32.41 -30.87 -9.21
CA LYS A 1016 -31.41 -31.77 -9.80
C LYS A 1016 -31.42 -31.72 -11.33
N ALA A 1017 -32.60 -31.62 -11.96
CA ALA A 1017 -32.70 -31.46 -13.40
C ALA A 1017 -32.11 -30.11 -13.86
N ALA A 1018 -32.32 -29.04 -13.10
CA ALA A 1018 -31.73 -27.73 -13.37
C ALA A 1018 -30.20 -27.73 -13.21
N ASP A 1019 -29.65 -28.42 -12.20
CA ASP A 1019 -28.20 -28.61 -12.05
C ASP A 1019 -27.59 -29.34 -13.26
N ALA A 1020 -28.29 -30.36 -13.77
CA ALA A 1020 -27.84 -31.11 -14.96
C ALA A 1020 -27.81 -30.25 -16.23
N MET A 1021 -28.62 -29.17 -16.30
CA MET A 1021 -28.61 -28.24 -17.43
C MET A 1021 -27.34 -27.38 -17.49
N ALA A 1022 -26.52 -27.32 -16.43
CA ALA A 1022 -25.24 -26.62 -16.44
C ALA A 1022 -24.23 -27.19 -17.46
N GLY A 1023 -24.35 -28.48 -17.79
CA GLY A 1023 -23.51 -29.15 -18.79
C GLY A 1023 -24.05 -29.07 -20.22
N LEU A 1024 -25.22 -28.47 -20.44
CA LEU A 1024 -25.83 -28.34 -21.76
C LEU A 1024 -25.39 -27.04 -22.43
N LYS A 1025 -25.16 -27.09 -23.76
CA LYS A 1025 -24.76 -25.91 -24.55
C LYS A 1025 -25.82 -24.80 -24.58
N ASP A 1026 -27.07 -25.13 -24.30
CA ASP A 1026 -28.24 -24.24 -24.33
C ASP A 1026 -28.85 -24.00 -22.93
N GLY A 1027 -28.16 -24.41 -21.86
CA GLY A 1027 -28.69 -24.34 -20.50
C GLY A 1027 -29.05 -22.91 -20.05
N TYR A 1028 -28.24 -21.94 -20.46
CA TYR A 1028 -28.42 -20.53 -20.13
C TYR A 1028 -29.57 -19.89 -20.92
N GLU A 1029 -29.67 -20.20 -22.21
CA GLU A 1029 -30.75 -19.78 -23.12
C GLU A 1029 -32.11 -20.28 -22.64
N ARG A 1030 -32.12 -21.46 -21.99
CA ARG A 1030 -33.29 -22.05 -21.35
C ARG A 1030 -33.52 -21.57 -19.91
N ASN A 1031 -32.79 -20.55 -19.45
CA ASN A 1031 -32.89 -19.96 -18.12
C ASN A 1031 -32.69 -20.97 -16.98
N PHE A 1032 -32.05 -22.11 -17.26
CA PHE A 1032 -31.96 -23.26 -16.36
C PHE A 1032 -33.33 -23.73 -15.82
N VAL A 1033 -34.40 -23.56 -16.59
CA VAL A 1033 -35.73 -24.08 -16.27
C VAL A 1033 -35.90 -25.42 -17.00
N PRO A 1034 -35.90 -26.56 -16.29
CA PRO A 1034 -36.04 -27.86 -16.93
C PRO A 1034 -37.46 -28.05 -17.47
N ASP A 1035 -37.56 -28.70 -18.63
CA ASP A 1035 -38.85 -29.05 -19.24
C ASP A 1035 -39.43 -30.27 -18.54
N LEU A 1036 -40.06 -30.02 -17.38
CA LEU A 1036 -40.64 -31.03 -16.50
C LEU A 1036 -42.10 -30.68 -16.21
N PRO A 1037 -43.02 -31.66 -16.21
CA PRO A 1037 -44.44 -31.43 -15.89
C PRO A 1037 -44.67 -31.00 -14.44
N GLU A 1038 -43.64 -31.04 -13.59
CA GLU A 1038 -43.66 -30.54 -12.22
C GLU A 1038 -43.40 -29.03 -12.09
N VAL A 1039 -42.85 -28.37 -13.12
CA VAL A 1039 -42.72 -26.91 -13.17
C VAL A 1039 -44.09 -26.32 -13.51
N LEU A 1040 -44.60 -25.47 -12.62
CA LEU A 1040 -45.91 -24.83 -12.81
C LEU A 1040 -45.76 -23.50 -13.54
N VAL A 1041 -44.87 -22.64 -13.04
CA VAL A 1041 -44.52 -21.35 -13.65
C VAL A 1041 -43.09 -20.97 -13.30
N ALA A 1042 -42.46 -20.18 -14.16
CA ALA A 1042 -41.10 -19.72 -13.96
C ALA A 1042 -40.90 -18.30 -14.51
N THR A 1043 -40.05 -17.52 -13.85
CA THR A 1043 -39.49 -16.30 -14.44
C THR A 1043 -38.33 -16.69 -15.39
N PRO A 1044 -37.96 -15.83 -16.36
CA PRO A 1044 -36.66 -15.95 -16.99
C PRO A 1044 -35.54 -15.77 -15.96
N LEU A 1045 -34.31 -16.05 -16.37
CA LEU A 1045 -33.12 -15.78 -15.59
C LEU A 1045 -32.83 -14.27 -15.67
N ILE A 1046 -32.91 -13.59 -14.53
CA ILE A 1046 -32.82 -12.14 -14.42
C ILE A 1046 -31.43 -11.76 -13.92
N ASN A 1047 -30.74 -10.87 -14.63
CA ASN A 1047 -29.44 -10.34 -14.22
C ASN A 1047 -29.53 -9.42 -12.98
N ALA A 1048 -28.39 -9.20 -12.32
CA ALA A 1048 -28.27 -8.29 -11.18
C ALA A 1048 -28.85 -6.90 -11.47
N GLY A 1049 -29.56 -6.33 -10.50
CA GLY A 1049 -30.17 -5.00 -10.57
C GLY A 1049 -31.40 -4.89 -11.47
N LYS A 1050 -31.89 -6.00 -12.04
CA LYS A 1050 -33.10 -6.02 -12.90
C LYS A 1050 -34.31 -6.57 -12.14
N THR A 1051 -35.48 -6.23 -12.65
CA THR A 1051 -36.79 -6.64 -12.14
C THR A 1051 -37.59 -7.28 -13.27
N PHE A 1052 -38.37 -8.32 -12.97
CA PHE A 1052 -39.32 -8.94 -13.90
C PHE A 1052 -40.66 -9.17 -13.21
N GLN A 1053 -41.74 -9.06 -13.97
CA GLN A 1053 -43.10 -9.34 -13.51
C GLN A 1053 -43.63 -10.58 -14.24
N LEU A 1054 -44.14 -11.55 -13.49
CA LEU A 1054 -44.74 -12.78 -13.98
C LEU A 1054 -46.19 -12.88 -13.48
N ASP A 1055 -47.14 -12.82 -14.40
CA ASP A 1055 -48.55 -13.00 -14.08
C ASP A 1055 -48.96 -14.48 -14.29
N PHE A 1056 -49.61 -15.09 -13.30
CA PHE A 1056 -50.07 -16.47 -13.34
C PHE A 1056 -51.34 -16.70 -12.52
N LYS A 1057 -52.04 -17.81 -12.77
CA LYS A 1057 -53.17 -18.25 -11.94
C LYS A 1057 -52.67 -19.16 -10.82
N ALA A 1058 -53.01 -18.84 -9.58
CA ALA A 1058 -52.73 -19.69 -8.43
C ALA A 1058 -53.30 -21.10 -8.63
N PRO A 1059 -52.62 -22.16 -8.18
CA PRO A 1059 -53.16 -23.52 -8.23
C PRO A 1059 -54.58 -23.60 -7.63
N GLU A 1060 -55.47 -24.39 -8.23
CA GLU A 1060 -56.85 -24.53 -7.73
C GLU A 1060 -56.94 -25.45 -6.50
N LYS A 1061 -55.92 -26.29 -6.30
CA LYS A 1061 -55.84 -27.20 -5.16
C LYS A 1061 -55.04 -26.53 -4.02
N PRO A 1062 -55.63 -26.33 -2.83
CA PRO A 1062 -54.89 -25.87 -1.66
C PRO A 1062 -53.70 -26.77 -1.35
N GLY A 1063 -52.59 -26.18 -0.91
CA GLY A 1063 -51.35 -26.91 -0.64
C GLY A 1063 -50.11 -26.02 -0.57
N ALA A 1064 -48.99 -26.63 -0.20
CA ALA A 1064 -47.68 -25.98 -0.16
C ALA A 1064 -46.92 -26.22 -1.47
N TYR A 1065 -46.80 -25.19 -2.29
CA TYR A 1065 -46.11 -25.23 -3.58
C TYR A 1065 -44.72 -24.60 -3.42
N PRO A 1066 -43.62 -25.37 -3.48
CA PRO A 1066 -42.29 -24.80 -3.35
C PRO A 1066 -41.97 -23.85 -4.50
N PHE A 1067 -41.21 -22.81 -4.21
CA PHE A 1067 -40.53 -22.01 -5.22
C PHE A 1067 -39.03 -22.01 -4.97
N ILE A 1068 -38.24 -22.13 -6.03
CA ILE A 1068 -36.78 -22.26 -5.97
C ILE A 1068 -36.12 -21.33 -6.98
N CYS A 1069 -34.85 -20.98 -6.76
CA CYS A 1069 -33.99 -20.54 -7.85
C CYS A 1069 -33.39 -21.77 -8.53
N SER A 1070 -33.63 -21.92 -9.84
CA SER A 1070 -33.13 -23.05 -10.63
C SER A 1070 -31.80 -22.77 -11.32
N PHE A 1071 -31.15 -21.63 -11.06
CA PHE A 1071 -29.76 -21.46 -11.45
C PHE A 1071 -28.91 -22.57 -10.78
N PRO A 1072 -28.01 -23.24 -11.52
CA PRO A 1072 -27.31 -24.43 -11.03
C PRO A 1072 -26.68 -24.24 -9.64
N GLY A 1073 -27.00 -25.14 -8.72
CA GLY A 1073 -26.55 -25.13 -7.33
C GLY A 1073 -27.43 -24.33 -6.35
N HIS A 1074 -28.28 -23.40 -6.83
CA HIS A 1074 -28.97 -22.44 -5.95
C HIS A 1074 -30.17 -23.04 -5.21
N TRP A 1075 -30.92 -23.96 -5.83
CA TRP A 1075 -32.18 -24.50 -5.30
C TRP A 1075 -32.07 -25.14 -3.92
N LYS A 1076 -30.85 -25.54 -3.50
CA LYS A 1076 -30.58 -26.13 -2.19
C LYS A 1076 -30.79 -25.12 -1.05
N MET A 1077 -30.41 -23.86 -1.29
CA MET A 1077 -30.45 -22.78 -0.30
C MET A 1077 -31.51 -21.72 -0.63
N MET A 1078 -31.66 -21.37 -1.90
CA MET A 1078 -32.54 -20.31 -2.37
C MET A 1078 -33.93 -20.86 -2.71
N LYS A 1079 -34.75 -21.03 -1.68
CA LYS A 1079 -36.09 -21.63 -1.78
C LYS A 1079 -37.07 -21.06 -0.77
N GLY A 1080 -38.36 -21.16 -1.09
CA GLY A 1080 -39.47 -20.84 -0.21
C GLY A 1080 -40.71 -21.64 -0.57
N VAL A 1081 -41.84 -21.31 0.05
CA VAL A 1081 -43.12 -21.99 -0.14
C VAL A 1081 -44.22 -20.97 -0.43
N LEU A 1082 -44.92 -21.19 -1.53
CA LEU A 1082 -46.20 -20.55 -1.85
C LEU A 1082 -47.32 -21.43 -1.28
N LYS A 1083 -47.91 -21.00 -0.15
CA LYS A 1083 -49.05 -21.66 0.49
C LYS A 1083 -50.34 -21.19 -0.18
N VAL A 1084 -51.02 -22.13 -0.83
CA VAL A 1084 -52.31 -21.88 -1.47
C VAL A 1084 -53.41 -22.36 -0.53
N GLU A 1085 -54.34 -21.47 -0.18
CA GLU A 1085 -55.45 -21.72 0.78
C GLU A 1085 -56.84 -21.70 0.13
#